data_AF-A0A5N6EFZ9-F1
#
_entry.id   AF-A0A5N6EFZ9-F1
#
_cell.length_a   1.000
_cell.length_b   1.000
_cell.length_c   1.000
_cell.angle_alpha   90.00
_cell.angle_beta   90.00
_cell.angle_gamma   90.00
#
_symmetry.space_group_name_H-M   'P 1'
#
loop_
_entity.id
_entity.type
_entity.pdbx_description
1 polymer ?
#
loop_
_entity_poly.entity_id
_entity_poly.type
_entity_poly.pdbx_seq_one_letter_code
_entity_poly.pdbx_strand_id
1 'polypeptide(L)'
;MRVPRGGLHGAILCLAGIGRVVEALSIDINDAASQTAYGSMLWYSGNETGQIPGAFPDKWWEGSALFLSLLYYWYYTGDTTYNAEVSQGMEWQAGNGDYMPANYSSYLGNDDQGFWGIAAMTAAEIGFPDVDDGYSWLSLAQGVFNTQVARWDSNDCGGGLRWQIFPYQAGYAMKNSISNGLLFQLAARLARYTNNQTYTEWAEKVWDWSASSPLLNNQTWNVADSTDIAGGCKSQGNNQWSYNYGTYLIGAAYMYNMTQKETWKTAVDGLLGVTLNTFFPQDFNYIMSEVLCEPNEVCNDNEILFKGLVSGWLAFVALLVPSTYDEILPKLQASAQGAAASCSGMSNNTCGVRWHESKWDGWVGMEEQISATDVLTSVLVTEKKGSGPLTSTTGGNSTSNPTAGSGDDSSSDKSQLKPITTGDKAGASIVTIAFVGIWAGLVAFMLSNIPFHSFLNTMANNTEEFDFIIVGGGPAGCTIASRLASCSEKPRVLLLEAGKHNDLEDLMVDGQRWTTLQQPGMNWGYTTVSQQYCNGRQLDYSRGRGLGGSTAINFGFWTVGCRGDYDRWADLVDDPRFDWVHMQARFKALESFQTEDAEASYGDYVAPRRDDHGQHGPLKVGYAKLWERDIVPMLDVFRDAGFPITRDLNSGNPLGIGPVINSCYQGRRTTATTLLQNSSDNLTTMTECPVERLILEGKRVIGVEAAGARYFASKEVILSAGSLDTPKLLMLSGIGPGSQLAKHGIPIICDLSAIGQNLQDHCHVPLAFRRSKESNDRYSFYGEPTASQEALETWRIDGTGPWSIFGCQCVGGWLKSSSVVDSFEFKQLPRAEQEFLNGETVPHYELVSHFPFHLLIPGVSDDFSYVCLVALLMNPQSRGEVTLQSADPTVPLLFNPRFLSHPYDRRVAIESYRDLLKLSAHPSFSKDTIGDLIRPQGDSDEAILEFWRQFVSSTWHMAGTVKMGRPDDPDAAVDRSFRVRNIEGLRVADMSVVPVLPNSHTQVTAYLVGATCADVLIEEYDLSYQV
;
A
#
# COMPACT_ATOMS: atom_id res chain seq x y z
N MET A 1 23.56 -51.26 34.08
CA MET A 1 24.40 -50.37 34.92
C MET A 1 25.45 -49.71 34.05
N ARG A 2 25.53 -48.37 34.09
CA ARG A 2 26.70 -47.48 33.88
C ARG A 2 27.80 -47.86 32.85
N VAL A 3 27.82 -47.16 31.69
CA VAL A 3 28.85 -46.21 31.13
C VAL A 3 30.25 -46.19 31.84
N PRO A 4 31.48 -45.94 31.25
CA PRO A 4 31.91 -45.16 30.02
C PRO A 4 33.23 -45.57 29.25
N ARG A 5 33.64 -44.68 28.30
CA ARG A 5 35.02 -44.25 27.82
C ARG A 5 35.51 -44.87 26.48
N GLY A 6 36.13 -44.20 25.50
CA GLY A 6 36.60 -42.82 25.22
C GLY A 6 37.67 -42.82 24.08
N GLY A 7 37.74 -41.77 23.23
CA GLY A 7 38.87 -41.22 22.40
C GLY A 7 39.80 -42.14 21.55
N LEU A 8 40.52 -41.76 20.48
CA LEU A 8 40.79 -40.52 19.72
C LEU A 8 41.69 -40.91 18.49
N HIS A 9 41.52 -40.26 17.32
CA HIS A 9 42.50 -39.94 16.22
C HIS A 9 43.03 -40.98 15.18
N GLY A 10 43.05 -40.55 13.90
CA GLY A 10 44.07 -40.91 12.88
C GLY A 10 43.57 -41.02 11.42
N ALA A 11 43.89 -40.03 10.57
CA ALA A 11 43.53 -39.93 9.14
C ALA A 11 44.59 -40.50 8.18
N ILE A 12 44.20 -41.11 7.04
CA ILE A 12 44.97 -41.20 5.76
C ILE A 12 44.00 -41.23 4.55
N LEU A 13 44.36 -40.48 3.50
CA LEU A 13 43.65 -40.17 2.24
C LEU A 13 44.08 -41.06 1.04
N CYS A 14 43.25 -41.02 -0.03
CA CYS A 14 43.50 -41.37 -1.46
C CYS A 14 43.45 -42.86 -1.87
N LEU A 15 42.82 -43.34 -2.97
CA LEU A 15 42.23 -42.75 -4.18
C LEU A 15 41.40 -43.84 -4.94
N ALA A 16 40.25 -43.43 -5.54
CA ALA A 16 39.52 -43.97 -6.70
C ALA A 16 39.06 -45.46 -6.74
N GLY A 17 37.84 -45.83 -7.12
CA GLY A 17 36.73 -45.07 -7.70
C GLY A 17 35.49 -45.97 -7.86
N ILE A 18 34.36 -45.32 -8.21
CA ILE A 18 33.05 -45.90 -8.54
C ILE A 18 32.32 -46.53 -7.34
N GLY A 19 31.61 -45.70 -6.58
CA GLY A 19 30.72 -46.17 -5.52
C GLY A 19 30.36 -45.08 -4.52
N ARG A 20 29.72 -44.00 -4.96
CA ARG A 20 29.05 -43.05 -4.07
C ARG A 20 27.71 -42.68 -4.67
N VAL A 21 26.68 -43.44 -4.30
CA VAL A 21 25.28 -43.06 -4.46
C VAL A 21 24.59 -43.48 -3.15
N VAL A 22 23.84 -42.55 -2.57
CA VAL A 22 22.98 -42.65 -1.37
C VAL A 22 23.70 -42.66 -0.01
N GLU A 23 24.07 -41.47 0.50
CA GLU A 23 23.70 -41.19 1.89
C GLU A 23 22.22 -40.79 1.85
N ALA A 24 21.39 -41.62 2.49
CA ALA A 24 19.95 -41.48 2.51
C ALA A 24 19.56 -40.14 3.15
N LEU A 25 18.70 -39.38 2.47
CA LEU A 25 17.90 -38.34 3.11
C LEU A 25 17.25 -38.94 4.36
N SER A 26 17.51 -38.38 5.54
CA SER A 26 16.74 -38.69 6.75
C SER A 26 15.36 -38.02 6.76
N ILE A 27 14.97 -37.40 5.65
CA ILE A 27 13.73 -36.64 5.44
C ILE A 27 12.86 -37.44 4.48
N ASP A 28 11.61 -37.69 4.86
CA ASP A 28 10.61 -38.24 3.95
C ASP A 28 10.19 -37.13 2.98
N ILE A 29 10.67 -37.19 1.74
CA ILE A 29 10.42 -36.15 0.72
C ILE A 29 8.92 -36.03 0.42
N ASN A 30 8.15 -37.12 0.46
CA ASN A 30 6.72 -37.05 0.19
C ASN A 30 5.99 -36.30 1.32
N ASP A 31 6.35 -36.57 2.58
CA ASP A 31 5.82 -35.84 3.73
C ASP A 31 6.20 -34.36 3.67
N ALA A 32 7.48 -34.04 3.38
CA ALA A 32 7.94 -32.66 3.25
C ALA A 32 7.20 -31.92 2.12
N ALA A 33 7.09 -32.52 0.92
CA ALA A 33 6.37 -31.93 -0.21
C ALA A 33 4.88 -31.74 0.09
N SER A 34 4.27 -32.67 0.83
CA SER A 34 2.87 -32.57 1.27
C SER A 34 2.66 -31.40 2.23
N GLN A 35 3.57 -31.21 3.18
CA GLN A 35 3.51 -30.10 4.13
C GLN A 35 3.68 -28.74 3.45
N THR A 36 4.61 -28.61 2.50
CA THR A 36 4.79 -27.34 1.77
C THR A 36 3.65 -27.07 0.79
N ALA A 37 3.09 -28.11 0.15
CA ALA A 37 1.90 -27.99 -0.69
C ALA A 37 0.71 -27.49 0.15
N TYR A 38 0.50 -28.08 1.34
CA TYR A 38 -0.48 -27.57 2.31
C TYR A 38 -0.18 -26.14 2.74
N GLY A 39 1.08 -25.82 3.02
CA GLY A 39 1.54 -24.48 3.39
C GLY A 39 1.19 -23.43 2.33
N SER A 40 1.34 -23.75 1.04
CA SER A 40 0.94 -22.85 -0.04
C SER A 40 -0.57 -22.65 -0.11
N MET A 41 -1.35 -23.73 0.11
CA MET A 41 -2.81 -23.69 0.09
C MET A 41 -3.44 -22.96 1.27
N LEU A 42 -2.72 -22.74 2.38
CA LEU A 42 -3.19 -21.87 3.47
C LEU A 42 -3.41 -20.42 3.04
N TRP A 43 -2.77 -19.99 1.95
CA TRP A 43 -2.90 -18.65 1.39
C TRP A 43 -3.95 -18.57 0.28
N TYR A 44 -4.43 -19.70 -0.22
CA TYR A 44 -5.39 -19.76 -1.32
C TYR A 44 -6.84 -19.84 -0.81
N SER A 45 -7.56 -18.72 -0.93
CA SER A 45 -8.99 -18.63 -0.62
C SER A 45 -9.90 -18.74 -1.85
N GLY A 46 -9.34 -18.95 -3.06
CA GLY A 46 -10.11 -18.93 -4.31
C GLY A 46 -11.17 -20.03 -4.42
N ASN A 47 -11.07 -21.10 -3.64
CA ASN A 47 -12.08 -22.16 -3.52
C ASN A 47 -13.22 -21.83 -2.53
N GLU A 48 -13.15 -20.71 -1.81
CA GLU A 48 -14.18 -20.27 -0.88
C GLU A 48 -15.36 -19.60 -1.60
N THR A 49 -16.55 -19.66 -0.97
CA THR A 49 -17.76 -19.08 -1.56
C THR A 49 -17.66 -17.56 -1.67
N GLY A 50 -17.90 -17.03 -2.86
CA GLY A 50 -17.84 -15.60 -3.15
C GLY A 50 -16.47 -15.09 -3.55
N GLN A 51 -15.44 -15.95 -3.55
CA GLN A 51 -14.11 -15.65 -4.07
C GLN A 51 -14.01 -15.98 -5.57
N ILE A 52 -12.89 -15.59 -6.20
CA ILE A 52 -12.61 -15.84 -7.62
C ILE A 52 -11.63 -17.02 -7.72
N PRO A 53 -12.07 -18.22 -8.16
CA PRO A 53 -11.20 -19.39 -8.28
C PRO A 53 -9.99 -19.12 -9.17
N GLY A 54 -8.81 -19.53 -8.71
CA GLY A 54 -7.56 -19.46 -9.47
C GLY A 54 -6.91 -18.10 -9.56
N ALA A 55 -7.44 -17.06 -8.93
CA ALA A 55 -6.83 -15.74 -8.92
C ALA A 55 -6.50 -15.28 -7.51
N PHE A 56 -5.36 -14.61 -7.38
CA PHE A 56 -5.02 -13.74 -6.25
C PHE A 56 -5.22 -12.30 -6.71
N PRO A 57 -6.11 -11.50 -6.06
CA PRO A 57 -6.28 -10.10 -6.39
C PRO A 57 -4.92 -9.38 -6.41
N ASP A 58 -4.66 -8.61 -7.46
CA ASP A 58 -3.39 -7.90 -7.74
C ASP A 58 -2.14 -8.76 -8.04
N LYS A 59 -2.24 -10.10 -7.96
CA LYS A 59 -1.17 -11.08 -8.23
C LYS A 59 -1.64 -12.22 -9.13
N TRP A 60 -2.36 -11.88 -10.20
CA TRP A 60 -3.12 -12.85 -10.99
C TRP A 60 -2.27 -13.99 -11.57
N TRP A 61 -1.04 -13.70 -12.03
CA TRP A 61 -0.17 -14.72 -12.61
C TRP A 61 0.35 -15.72 -11.57
N GLU A 62 0.48 -15.34 -10.29
CA GLU A 62 0.93 -16.24 -9.22
C GLU A 62 -0.06 -17.40 -8.99
N GLY A 63 -1.33 -17.23 -9.36
CA GLY A 63 -2.31 -18.32 -9.42
C GLY A 63 -1.86 -19.47 -10.33
N SER A 64 -1.27 -19.14 -11.47
CA SER A 64 -0.69 -20.15 -12.38
C SER A 64 0.56 -20.81 -11.81
N ALA A 65 1.38 -20.08 -11.03
CA ALA A 65 2.56 -20.63 -10.38
C ALA A 65 2.18 -21.64 -9.28
N LEU A 66 1.19 -21.30 -8.45
CA LEU A 66 0.61 -22.22 -7.46
C LEU A 66 0.11 -23.48 -8.13
N PHE A 67 -0.73 -23.36 -9.17
CA PHE A 67 -1.31 -24.54 -9.82
C PHE A 67 -0.28 -25.35 -10.60
N LEU A 68 0.72 -24.72 -11.20
CA LEU A 68 1.86 -25.44 -11.78
C LEU A 68 2.60 -26.28 -10.73
N SER A 69 2.82 -25.72 -9.53
CA SER A 69 3.43 -26.44 -8.41
C SER A 69 2.59 -27.62 -7.95
N LEU A 70 1.27 -27.44 -7.82
CA LEU A 70 0.35 -28.51 -7.44
C LEU A 70 0.21 -29.60 -8.52
N LEU A 71 0.34 -29.24 -9.80
CA LEU A 71 0.43 -30.21 -10.90
C LEU A 71 1.71 -31.07 -10.78
N TYR A 72 2.86 -30.46 -10.45
CA TYR A 72 4.08 -31.22 -10.17
C TYR A 72 3.94 -32.11 -8.94
N TYR A 73 3.36 -31.58 -7.86
CA TYR A 73 3.07 -32.33 -6.65
C TYR A 73 2.23 -33.58 -6.96
N TRP A 74 1.09 -33.43 -7.63
CA TRP A 74 0.25 -34.56 -8.03
C TRP A 74 0.99 -35.54 -8.95
N TYR A 75 1.73 -35.05 -9.94
CA TYR A 75 2.40 -35.91 -10.93
C TYR A 75 3.45 -36.85 -10.28
N TYR A 76 4.22 -36.31 -9.34
CA TYR A 76 5.30 -37.03 -8.70
C TYR A 76 4.83 -37.88 -7.51
N THR A 77 3.89 -37.39 -6.71
CA THR A 77 3.44 -38.08 -5.48
C THR A 77 2.22 -38.98 -5.71
N GLY A 78 1.39 -38.67 -6.70
CA GLY A 78 0.08 -39.28 -6.92
C GLY A 78 -1.02 -38.79 -5.95
N ASP A 79 -0.72 -37.81 -5.09
CA ASP A 79 -1.70 -37.25 -4.16
C ASP A 79 -2.70 -36.34 -4.89
N THR A 80 -3.98 -36.69 -4.80
CA THR A 80 -5.08 -36.01 -5.47
C THR A 80 -5.74 -34.90 -4.64
N THR A 81 -5.21 -34.57 -3.47
CA THR A 81 -5.84 -33.69 -2.48
C THR A 81 -6.29 -32.35 -3.07
N TYR A 82 -5.50 -31.74 -3.96
CA TYR A 82 -5.76 -30.40 -4.53
C TYR A 82 -6.23 -30.41 -5.99
N ASN A 83 -6.55 -31.58 -6.55
CA ASN A 83 -6.89 -31.69 -7.97
C ASN A 83 -8.16 -30.90 -8.31
N ALA A 84 -9.14 -30.85 -7.40
CA ALA A 84 -10.38 -30.13 -7.64
C ALA A 84 -10.15 -28.62 -7.73
N GLU A 85 -9.31 -28.07 -6.85
CA GLU A 85 -8.93 -26.67 -6.82
C GLU A 85 -8.12 -26.27 -8.06
N VAL A 86 -7.17 -27.12 -8.48
CA VAL A 86 -6.40 -26.93 -9.71
C VAL A 86 -7.33 -26.90 -10.92
N SER A 87 -8.20 -27.91 -11.08
CA SER A 87 -9.16 -27.97 -12.19
C SER A 87 -10.10 -26.76 -12.19
N GLN A 88 -10.71 -26.43 -11.05
CA GLN A 88 -11.66 -25.32 -10.94
C GLN A 88 -10.99 -23.98 -11.22
N GLY A 89 -9.82 -23.73 -10.61
CA GLY A 89 -9.12 -22.47 -10.73
C GLY A 89 -8.60 -22.22 -12.14
N MET A 90 -7.98 -23.22 -12.77
CA MET A 90 -7.49 -23.10 -14.14
C MET A 90 -8.62 -22.92 -15.16
N GLU A 91 -9.72 -23.66 -15.06
CA GLU A 91 -10.90 -23.46 -15.93
C GLU A 91 -11.56 -22.09 -15.72
N TRP A 92 -11.68 -21.64 -14.47
CA TRP A 92 -12.31 -20.34 -14.21
C TRP A 92 -11.55 -19.18 -14.87
N GLN A 93 -10.22 -19.26 -14.89
CA GLN A 93 -9.37 -18.24 -15.49
C GLN A 93 -9.22 -18.37 -17.01
N ALA A 94 -9.81 -19.40 -17.63
CA ALA A 94 -9.64 -19.71 -19.05
C ALA A 94 -10.08 -18.57 -20.00
N GLY A 95 -10.97 -17.68 -19.58
CA GLY A 95 -11.50 -16.62 -20.44
C GLY A 95 -12.22 -17.19 -21.65
N ASN A 96 -11.80 -16.82 -22.87
CA ASN A 96 -12.35 -17.38 -24.11
C ASN A 96 -11.54 -18.60 -24.60
N GLY A 97 -10.98 -19.37 -23.66
CA GLY A 97 -10.05 -20.47 -23.95
C GLY A 97 -8.64 -19.99 -24.27
N ASP A 98 -8.25 -18.82 -23.79
CA ASP A 98 -7.00 -18.12 -24.12
C ASP A 98 -6.31 -17.50 -22.90
N TYR A 99 -6.84 -17.69 -21.70
CA TYR A 99 -6.39 -17.05 -20.46
C TYR A 99 -6.34 -15.52 -20.55
N MET A 100 -7.33 -14.93 -21.24
CA MET A 100 -7.61 -13.49 -21.22
C MET A 100 -8.98 -13.20 -20.59
N PRO A 101 -9.21 -13.57 -19.30
CA PRO A 101 -10.51 -13.37 -18.67
C PRO A 101 -10.85 -11.89 -18.55
N ALA A 102 -12.12 -11.54 -18.77
CA ALA A 102 -12.58 -10.15 -18.78
C ALA A 102 -12.29 -9.38 -17.47
N ASN A 103 -12.21 -10.09 -16.34
CA ASN A 103 -11.91 -9.51 -15.02
C ASN A 103 -10.50 -8.94 -14.92
N TYR A 104 -9.55 -9.46 -15.71
CA TYR A 104 -8.13 -9.16 -15.54
C TYR A 104 -7.44 -8.69 -16.82
N SER A 105 -8.00 -9.01 -18.00
CA SER A 105 -7.39 -8.79 -19.31
C SER A 105 -6.89 -7.36 -19.55
N SER A 106 -7.52 -6.33 -18.96
CA SER A 106 -7.14 -4.93 -19.16
C SER A 106 -5.74 -4.54 -18.69
N TYR A 107 -5.14 -5.30 -17.76
CA TYR A 107 -3.84 -4.98 -17.15
C TYR A 107 -2.78 -6.09 -17.28
N LEU A 108 -3.07 -7.16 -18.03
CA LEU A 108 -2.14 -8.30 -18.19
C LEU A 108 -0.95 -7.98 -19.11
N GLY A 109 0.20 -8.58 -18.77
CA GLY A 109 1.36 -8.77 -19.62
C GLY A 109 1.31 -10.08 -20.43
N ASN A 110 2.18 -10.19 -21.44
CA ASN A 110 2.31 -11.43 -22.23
C ASN A 110 2.96 -12.55 -21.41
N ASP A 111 3.78 -12.21 -20.43
CA ASP A 111 4.30 -13.15 -19.43
C ASP A 111 3.21 -13.69 -18.51
N ASP A 112 2.33 -12.83 -17.99
CA ASP A 112 1.20 -13.26 -17.15
C ASP A 112 0.37 -14.35 -17.84
N GLN A 113 -0.08 -14.07 -19.06
CA GLN A 113 -0.83 -15.04 -19.87
C GLN A 113 0.02 -16.27 -20.24
N GLY A 114 1.32 -16.06 -20.48
CA GLY A 114 2.25 -17.11 -20.84
C GLY A 114 2.35 -18.18 -19.76
N PHE A 115 2.45 -17.80 -18.48
CA PHE A 115 2.53 -18.75 -17.38
C PHE A 115 1.28 -19.63 -17.25
N TRP A 116 0.09 -19.08 -17.44
CA TRP A 116 -1.14 -19.87 -17.52
C TRP A 116 -1.13 -20.88 -18.69
N GLY A 117 -0.61 -20.46 -19.85
CA GLY A 117 -0.37 -21.36 -20.98
C GLY A 117 0.62 -22.47 -20.65
N ILE A 118 1.68 -22.18 -19.90
CA ILE A 118 2.66 -23.17 -19.43
C ILE A 118 2.03 -24.15 -18.43
N ALA A 119 1.20 -23.67 -17.49
CA ALA A 119 0.48 -24.53 -16.57
C ALA A 119 -0.46 -25.50 -17.30
N ALA A 120 -1.24 -25.00 -18.26
CA ALA A 120 -2.12 -25.84 -19.08
C ALA A 120 -1.35 -26.82 -19.96
N MET A 121 -0.24 -26.39 -20.57
CA MET A 121 0.63 -27.28 -21.35
C MET A 121 1.24 -28.37 -20.45
N THR A 122 1.63 -28.03 -19.21
CA THR A 122 2.12 -29.01 -18.23
C THR A 122 1.05 -30.02 -17.88
N ALA A 123 -0.18 -29.58 -17.56
CA ALA A 123 -1.31 -30.45 -17.27
C ALA A 123 -1.54 -31.51 -18.38
N ALA A 124 -1.52 -31.09 -19.65
CA ALA A 124 -1.62 -32.01 -20.79
C ALA A 124 -0.45 -33.01 -20.86
N GLU A 125 0.78 -32.54 -20.63
CA GLU A 125 2.00 -33.35 -20.72
C GLU A 125 2.18 -34.36 -19.59
N ILE A 126 1.60 -34.12 -18.43
CA ILE A 126 1.64 -35.04 -17.29
C ILE A 126 0.41 -35.96 -17.23
N GLY A 127 -0.56 -35.76 -18.13
CA GLY A 127 -1.80 -36.54 -18.18
C GLY A 127 -2.77 -36.18 -17.06
N PHE A 128 -2.78 -34.92 -16.62
CA PHE A 128 -3.78 -34.41 -15.69
C PHE A 128 -5.16 -34.44 -16.37
N PRO A 129 -6.22 -34.97 -15.74
CA PRO A 129 -7.52 -35.12 -16.39
C PRO A 129 -8.12 -33.78 -16.87
N ASP A 130 -8.62 -33.75 -18.11
CA ASP A 130 -9.44 -32.62 -18.60
C ASP A 130 -10.73 -32.52 -17.77
N VAL A 131 -11.31 -31.31 -17.67
CA VAL A 131 -12.58 -31.08 -16.98
C VAL A 131 -13.77 -31.36 -17.91
N ASP A 132 -14.76 -32.10 -17.41
CA ASP A 132 -16.01 -32.35 -18.15
C ASP A 132 -16.73 -31.02 -18.44
N ASP A 133 -17.18 -30.83 -19.68
CA ASP A 133 -17.84 -29.61 -20.18
C ASP A 133 -16.98 -28.31 -20.14
N GLY A 134 -15.68 -28.41 -19.83
CA GLY A 134 -14.69 -27.32 -19.83
C GLY A 134 -13.79 -27.27 -21.07
N TYR A 135 -12.74 -26.44 -21.02
CA TYR A 135 -11.70 -26.42 -22.06
C TYR A 135 -10.63 -27.46 -21.75
N SER A 136 -10.27 -28.29 -22.73
CA SER A 136 -9.12 -29.19 -22.54
C SER A 136 -7.83 -28.40 -22.29
N TRP A 137 -6.93 -28.94 -21.47
CA TRP A 137 -5.66 -28.27 -21.15
C TRP A 137 -4.83 -27.95 -22.39
N LEU A 138 -4.82 -28.85 -23.37
CA LEU A 138 -4.16 -28.63 -24.64
C LEU A 138 -4.81 -27.51 -25.45
N SER A 139 -6.14 -27.38 -25.46
CA SER A 139 -6.82 -26.28 -26.17
C SER A 139 -6.48 -24.92 -25.56
N LEU A 140 -6.39 -24.83 -24.24
CA LEU A 140 -6.00 -23.61 -23.53
C LEU A 140 -4.56 -23.19 -23.86
N ALA A 141 -3.63 -24.15 -23.88
CA ALA A 141 -2.25 -23.91 -24.30
C ALA A 141 -2.18 -23.41 -25.76
N GLN A 142 -2.98 -23.99 -26.66
CA GLN A 142 -3.09 -23.56 -28.05
C GLN A 142 -3.70 -22.15 -28.18
N GLY A 143 -4.68 -21.80 -27.34
CA GLY A 143 -5.28 -20.46 -27.29
C GLY A 143 -4.32 -19.36 -26.87
N VAL A 144 -3.52 -19.61 -25.83
CA VAL A 144 -2.44 -18.68 -25.44
C VAL A 144 -1.44 -18.51 -26.57
N PHE A 145 -0.98 -19.60 -27.17
CA PHE A 145 -0.06 -19.53 -28.32
C PHE A 145 -0.66 -18.68 -29.45
N ASN A 146 -1.88 -18.99 -29.88
CA ASN A 146 -2.55 -18.33 -31.02
C ASN A 146 -2.72 -16.82 -30.79
N THR A 147 -3.14 -16.42 -29.59
CA THR A 147 -3.32 -15.00 -29.26
C THR A 147 -1.98 -14.27 -29.09
N GLN A 148 -0.92 -14.94 -28.63
CA GLN A 148 0.42 -14.33 -28.52
C GLN A 148 1.09 -14.18 -29.88
N VAL A 149 1.04 -15.19 -30.76
CA VAL A 149 1.65 -15.05 -32.10
C VAL A 149 0.97 -13.97 -32.93
N ALA A 150 -0.33 -13.72 -32.71
CA ALA A 150 -1.04 -12.60 -33.32
C ALA A 150 -0.53 -11.21 -32.85
N ARG A 151 0.09 -11.16 -31.67
CA ARG A 151 0.70 -9.95 -31.08
C ARG A 151 2.20 -9.84 -31.34
N TRP A 152 2.79 -10.75 -32.12
CA TRP A 152 4.20 -10.70 -32.48
C TRP A 152 4.53 -9.40 -33.22
N ASP A 153 5.31 -8.54 -32.59
CA ASP A 153 5.63 -7.22 -33.12
C ASP A 153 6.80 -7.30 -34.10
N SER A 154 6.46 -7.30 -35.40
CA SER A 154 7.44 -7.32 -36.50
C SER A 154 7.91 -5.92 -36.92
N ASN A 155 7.27 -4.86 -36.41
CA ASN A 155 7.56 -3.48 -36.83
C ASN A 155 8.75 -2.92 -36.05
N ASP A 156 8.81 -3.21 -34.75
CA ASP A 156 9.89 -2.76 -33.89
C ASP A 156 10.88 -3.89 -33.59
N CYS A 157 12.18 -3.60 -33.74
CA CYS A 157 13.28 -4.51 -33.46
C CYS A 157 13.28 -5.84 -34.24
N GLY A 158 12.60 -5.88 -35.40
CA GLY A 158 12.60 -7.03 -36.30
C GLY A 158 11.84 -8.27 -35.78
N GLY A 159 11.07 -8.13 -34.71
CA GLY A 159 10.36 -9.24 -34.06
C GLY A 159 10.28 -9.06 -32.54
N GLY A 160 9.71 -10.05 -31.87
CA GLY A 160 9.63 -10.16 -30.42
C GLY A 160 8.29 -9.70 -29.86
N LEU A 161 7.80 -10.43 -28.85
CA LEU A 161 6.73 -9.97 -27.98
C LEU A 161 7.20 -8.82 -27.09
N ARG A 162 6.30 -7.86 -26.87
CA ARG A 162 6.42 -6.85 -25.83
C ARG A 162 6.12 -7.49 -24.47
N TRP A 163 6.60 -6.88 -23.40
CA TRP A 163 6.24 -7.31 -22.05
C TRP A 163 4.74 -7.13 -21.83
N GLN A 164 4.26 -5.89 -21.98
CA GLN A 164 2.86 -5.55 -21.79
C GLN A 164 2.02 -5.79 -23.06
N ILE A 165 0.75 -6.15 -22.89
CA ILE A 165 -0.17 -6.47 -24.01
C ILE A 165 -0.70 -5.20 -24.67
N PHE A 166 -1.03 -4.18 -23.86
CA PHE A 166 -1.74 -3.00 -24.34
C PHE A 166 -0.88 -1.75 -24.36
N PRO A 167 -1.05 -0.86 -25.35
CA PRO A 167 -0.19 0.31 -25.55
C PRO A 167 -0.23 1.34 -24.42
N TYR A 168 -1.27 1.32 -23.60
CA TYR A 168 -1.43 2.23 -22.46
C TYR A 168 -0.75 1.72 -21.18
N GLN A 169 -0.26 0.48 -21.15
CA GLN A 169 0.41 -0.09 -19.98
C GLN A 169 1.87 0.35 -19.90
N ALA A 170 2.32 0.70 -18.69
CA ALA A 170 3.73 1.02 -18.45
C ALA A 170 4.60 -0.22 -18.71
N GLY A 171 5.63 -0.08 -19.54
CA GLY A 171 6.45 -1.22 -19.99
C GLY A 171 6.05 -1.78 -21.36
N TYR A 172 5.04 -1.21 -22.05
CA TYR A 172 4.70 -1.61 -23.42
C TYR A 172 5.81 -1.38 -24.46
N ALA A 173 6.74 -0.46 -24.19
CA ALA A 173 7.93 -0.26 -25.02
C ALA A 173 9.02 -1.32 -24.78
N MET A 174 8.92 -2.07 -23.68
CA MET A 174 9.90 -3.07 -23.28
C MET A 174 9.60 -4.42 -23.96
N LYS A 175 10.65 -5.12 -24.37
CA LYS A 175 10.62 -6.54 -24.71
C LYS A 175 11.50 -7.27 -23.72
N ASN A 176 10.95 -8.22 -22.97
CA ASN A 176 11.69 -8.97 -21.96
C ASN A 176 11.89 -10.43 -22.37
N SER A 177 12.88 -11.06 -21.75
CA SER A 177 13.21 -12.46 -21.97
C SER A 177 12.10 -13.39 -21.51
N ILE A 178 11.40 -13.07 -20.41
CA ILE A 178 10.38 -13.96 -19.88
C ILE A 178 9.17 -14.10 -20.83
N SER A 179 8.60 -13.02 -21.38
CA SER A 179 7.47 -13.13 -22.32
C SER A 179 7.85 -13.89 -23.60
N ASN A 180 9.04 -13.63 -24.14
CA ASN A 180 9.50 -14.30 -25.36
C ASN A 180 9.93 -15.74 -25.11
N GLY A 181 10.60 -15.99 -23.98
CA GLY A 181 11.01 -17.30 -23.55
C GLY A 181 9.83 -18.21 -23.24
N LEU A 182 8.75 -17.69 -22.64
CA LEU A 182 7.50 -18.43 -22.41
C LEU A 182 6.84 -18.83 -23.74
N LEU A 183 6.74 -17.90 -24.70
CA LEU A 183 6.25 -18.23 -26.05
C LEU A 183 7.14 -19.29 -26.73
N PHE A 184 8.46 -19.19 -26.59
CA PHE A 184 9.42 -20.15 -27.14
C PHE A 184 9.21 -21.56 -26.57
N GLN A 185 9.18 -21.70 -25.23
CA GLN A 185 8.97 -23.02 -24.64
C GLN A 185 7.55 -23.55 -24.92
N LEU A 186 6.52 -22.70 -24.93
CA LEU A 186 5.16 -23.12 -25.27
C LEU A 186 5.08 -23.65 -26.70
N ALA A 187 5.69 -22.96 -27.66
CA ALA A 187 5.78 -23.40 -29.04
C ALA A 187 6.55 -24.73 -29.18
N ALA A 188 7.70 -24.87 -28.52
CA ALA A 188 8.49 -26.11 -28.54
C ALA A 188 7.72 -27.31 -27.95
N ARG A 189 6.99 -27.08 -26.86
CA ARG A 189 6.17 -28.09 -26.18
C ARG A 189 4.96 -28.50 -27.01
N LEU A 190 4.22 -27.53 -27.56
CA LEU A 190 3.12 -27.78 -28.50
C LEU A 190 3.60 -28.54 -29.75
N ALA A 191 4.76 -28.16 -30.30
CA ALA A 191 5.38 -28.86 -31.43
C ALA A 191 5.63 -30.34 -31.10
N ARG A 192 6.26 -30.61 -29.95
CA ARG A 192 6.54 -31.99 -29.53
C ARG A 192 5.27 -32.78 -29.22
N TYR A 193 4.31 -32.18 -28.52
CA TYR A 193 3.08 -32.85 -28.11
C TYR A 193 2.20 -33.22 -29.31
N THR A 194 2.04 -32.29 -30.26
CA THR A 194 1.12 -32.42 -31.41
C THR A 194 1.79 -32.92 -32.68
N ASN A 195 3.14 -32.93 -32.74
CA ASN A 195 3.92 -33.16 -33.95
C ASN A 195 3.54 -32.22 -35.11
N ASN A 196 3.19 -30.96 -34.80
CA ASN A 196 2.79 -29.95 -35.78
C ASN A 196 3.95 -29.00 -36.10
N GLN A 197 4.32 -28.95 -37.37
CA GLN A 197 5.44 -28.17 -37.90
C GLN A 197 5.30 -26.65 -37.66
N THR A 198 4.07 -26.13 -37.61
CA THR A 198 3.82 -24.70 -37.40
C THR A 198 4.41 -24.22 -36.07
N TYR A 199 4.24 -25.02 -35.01
CA TYR A 199 4.80 -24.71 -33.70
C TYR A 199 6.34 -24.79 -33.71
N THR A 200 6.92 -25.75 -34.45
CA THR A 200 8.38 -25.86 -34.64
C THR A 200 8.95 -24.60 -35.29
N GLU A 201 8.30 -24.11 -36.36
CA GLU A 201 8.71 -22.90 -37.07
C GLU A 201 8.62 -21.67 -36.18
N TRP A 202 7.59 -21.56 -35.34
CA TRP A 202 7.50 -20.48 -34.36
C TRP A 202 8.55 -20.59 -33.25
N ALA A 203 8.84 -21.79 -32.74
CA ALA A 203 9.90 -21.99 -31.76
C ALA A 203 11.26 -21.57 -32.33
N GLU A 204 11.60 -21.99 -33.56
CA GLU A 204 12.80 -21.56 -34.27
C GLU A 204 12.80 -20.03 -34.48
N LYS A 205 11.68 -19.43 -34.89
CA LYS A 205 11.55 -17.98 -35.08
C LYS A 205 11.78 -17.17 -33.81
N VAL A 206 11.18 -17.57 -32.68
CA VAL A 206 11.33 -16.85 -31.41
C VAL A 206 12.75 -16.99 -30.87
N TRP A 207 13.35 -18.17 -31.01
CA TRP A 207 14.76 -18.41 -30.67
C TRP A 207 15.70 -17.53 -31.50
N ASP A 208 15.56 -17.56 -32.83
CA ASP A 208 16.43 -16.81 -33.75
C ASP A 208 16.33 -15.30 -33.48
N TRP A 209 15.12 -14.79 -33.24
CA TRP A 209 14.94 -13.40 -32.86
C TRP A 209 15.63 -13.09 -31.52
N SER A 210 15.39 -13.91 -30.49
CA SER A 210 15.99 -13.71 -29.16
C SER A 210 17.51 -13.69 -29.23
N ALA A 211 18.11 -14.63 -29.98
CA ALA A 211 19.55 -14.74 -30.20
C ALA A 211 20.15 -13.64 -31.09
N SER A 212 19.34 -13.03 -31.95
CA SER A 212 19.74 -11.85 -32.73
C SER A 212 19.63 -10.54 -31.95
N SER A 213 18.91 -10.56 -30.83
CA SER A 213 18.74 -9.44 -29.92
C SER A 213 19.74 -9.53 -28.75
N PRO A 214 19.86 -8.46 -27.94
CA PRO A 214 20.62 -8.50 -26.69
C PRO A 214 20.05 -9.43 -25.60
N LEU A 215 18.87 -10.04 -25.81
CA LEU A 215 18.22 -10.89 -24.79
C LEU A 215 18.91 -12.24 -24.61
N LEU A 216 19.39 -12.88 -25.68
CA LEU A 216 20.07 -14.18 -25.61
C LEU A 216 21.39 -14.13 -26.37
N ASN A 217 22.48 -14.49 -25.70
CA ASN A 217 23.80 -14.52 -26.33
C ASN A 217 24.27 -15.97 -26.57
N ASN A 218 24.28 -16.43 -27.81
CA ASN A 218 24.67 -17.82 -28.17
C ASN A 218 26.16 -18.15 -28.00
N GLN A 219 27.00 -17.22 -27.53
CA GLN A 219 28.43 -17.48 -27.26
C GLN A 219 28.70 -17.62 -25.76
N THR A 220 28.11 -16.72 -24.97
CA THR A 220 28.26 -16.70 -23.50
C THR A 220 27.12 -17.41 -22.78
N TRP A 221 26.03 -17.71 -23.50
CA TRP A 221 24.76 -18.22 -22.98
C TRP A 221 24.10 -17.34 -21.93
N ASN A 222 24.51 -16.07 -21.86
CA ASN A 222 23.88 -15.07 -21.02
C ASN A 222 22.46 -14.76 -21.52
N VAL A 223 21.48 -14.77 -20.61
CA VAL A 223 20.10 -14.36 -20.87
C VAL A 223 19.83 -13.06 -20.12
N ALA A 224 19.75 -11.96 -20.85
CA ALA A 224 19.45 -10.66 -20.27
C ALA A 224 17.98 -10.52 -19.92
N ASP A 225 17.65 -9.68 -18.94
CA ASP A 225 16.25 -9.51 -18.51
C ASP A 225 15.37 -8.85 -19.58
N SER A 226 15.81 -7.72 -20.11
CA SER A 226 14.98 -6.86 -20.94
C SER A 226 15.78 -6.04 -21.94
N THR A 227 15.09 -5.60 -22.98
CA THR A 227 15.54 -4.63 -23.98
C THR A 227 14.38 -3.69 -24.30
N ASP A 228 14.64 -2.54 -24.92
CA ASP A 228 13.60 -1.54 -25.18
C ASP A 228 13.61 -1.05 -26.63
N ILE A 229 12.42 -0.79 -27.18
CA ILE A 229 12.24 -0.36 -28.56
C ILE A 229 12.73 1.08 -28.81
N ALA A 230 12.69 1.97 -27.81
CA ALA A 230 13.19 3.34 -27.96
C ALA A 230 14.72 3.35 -28.15
N GLY A 231 15.42 2.38 -27.56
CA GLY A 231 16.83 2.11 -27.82
C GLY A 231 17.11 1.32 -29.11
N GLY A 232 16.08 1.00 -29.90
CA GLY A 232 16.16 0.14 -31.08
C GLY A 232 16.59 -1.29 -30.74
N CYS A 233 16.27 -1.75 -29.54
CA CYS A 233 16.70 -3.02 -28.95
C CYS A 233 18.21 -3.31 -29.03
N LYS A 234 19.03 -2.29 -28.77
CA LYS A 234 20.51 -2.42 -28.79
C LYS A 234 21.13 -2.54 -27.41
N SER A 235 20.42 -2.14 -26.36
CA SER A 235 20.85 -2.21 -24.97
C SER A 235 20.06 -3.28 -24.23
N GLN A 236 20.66 -3.88 -23.22
CA GLN A 236 20.01 -4.86 -22.36
C GLN A 236 20.03 -4.44 -20.90
N GLY A 237 19.03 -4.88 -20.14
CA GLY A 237 19.09 -4.93 -18.68
C GLY A 237 20.12 -5.97 -18.24
N ASN A 238 20.89 -5.65 -17.19
CA ASN A 238 21.96 -6.52 -16.71
C ASN A 238 21.50 -7.50 -15.63
N ASN A 239 20.25 -7.45 -15.20
CA ASN A 239 19.73 -8.36 -14.18
C ASN A 239 19.66 -9.79 -14.74
N GLN A 240 20.10 -10.75 -13.92
CA GLN A 240 20.16 -12.18 -14.23
C GLN A 240 19.22 -12.90 -13.27
N TRP A 241 18.12 -13.42 -13.82
CA TRP A 241 17.07 -14.10 -13.07
C TRP A 241 16.95 -15.54 -13.53
N SER A 242 16.82 -16.50 -12.62
CA SER A 242 16.91 -17.92 -12.99
C SER A 242 15.85 -18.35 -14.00
N TYR A 243 14.62 -17.84 -13.88
CA TYR A 243 13.49 -18.17 -14.74
C TYR A 243 13.69 -17.79 -16.22
N ASN A 244 14.46 -16.73 -16.51
CA ASN A 244 14.82 -16.33 -17.86
C ASN A 244 15.72 -17.41 -18.50
N TYR A 245 16.68 -17.94 -17.75
CA TYR A 245 17.51 -19.06 -18.20
C TYR A 245 16.70 -20.33 -18.35
N GLY A 246 15.88 -20.65 -17.34
CA GLY A 246 15.06 -21.85 -17.31
C GLY A 246 14.10 -21.96 -18.49
N THR A 247 13.44 -20.87 -18.88
CA THR A 247 12.47 -20.89 -19.99
C THR A 247 13.12 -21.17 -21.34
N TYR A 248 14.32 -20.64 -21.62
CA TYR A 248 15.05 -20.96 -22.84
C TYR A 248 15.68 -22.37 -22.77
N LEU A 249 16.17 -22.78 -21.59
CA LEU A 249 16.75 -24.11 -21.40
C LEU A 249 15.73 -25.22 -21.64
N ILE A 250 14.54 -25.13 -21.03
CA ILE A 250 13.49 -26.14 -21.21
C ILE A 250 12.99 -26.16 -22.66
N GLY A 251 12.76 -24.99 -23.28
CA GLY A 251 12.37 -24.94 -24.70
C GLY A 251 13.41 -25.60 -25.62
N ALA A 252 14.69 -25.34 -25.41
CA ALA A 252 15.78 -25.99 -26.15
C ALA A 252 15.83 -27.50 -25.91
N ALA A 253 15.54 -27.97 -24.69
CA ALA A 253 15.46 -29.39 -24.36
C ALA A 253 14.31 -30.09 -25.11
N TYR A 254 13.14 -29.46 -25.21
CA TYR A 254 12.03 -29.97 -26.03
C TYR A 254 12.40 -30.02 -27.52
N MET A 255 13.03 -28.98 -28.04
CA MET A 255 13.50 -28.92 -29.43
C MET A 255 14.56 -29.99 -29.72
N TYR A 256 15.53 -30.20 -28.83
CA TYR A 256 16.52 -31.27 -28.97
C TYR A 256 15.86 -32.64 -28.89
N ASN A 257 14.97 -32.87 -27.92
CA ASN A 257 14.29 -34.16 -27.77
C ASN A 257 13.50 -34.53 -29.04
N MET A 258 12.79 -33.57 -29.64
CA MET A 258 12.01 -33.79 -30.85
C MET A 258 12.88 -33.93 -32.12
N THR A 259 13.91 -33.09 -32.28
CA THR A 259 14.63 -32.96 -33.55
C THR A 259 15.98 -33.67 -33.62
N GLN A 260 16.58 -33.95 -32.46
CA GLN A 260 17.94 -34.51 -32.31
C GLN A 260 19.04 -33.70 -33.04
N LYS A 261 18.80 -32.40 -33.33
CA LYS A 261 19.79 -31.52 -33.97
C LYS A 261 20.84 -31.09 -32.94
N GLU A 262 22.11 -31.15 -33.34
CA GLU A 262 23.26 -30.76 -32.50
C GLU A 262 23.20 -29.31 -32.02
N THR A 263 22.59 -28.41 -32.81
CA THR A 263 22.40 -27.00 -32.44
C THR A 263 21.61 -26.85 -31.15
N TRP A 264 20.55 -27.65 -30.98
CA TRP A 264 19.74 -27.64 -29.76
C TRP A 264 20.45 -28.33 -28.60
N LYS A 265 21.26 -29.36 -28.86
CA LYS A 265 22.13 -29.95 -27.83
C LYS A 265 23.12 -28.95 -27.27
N THR A 266 23.76 -28.19 -28.17
CA THR A 266 24.71 -27.13 -27.81
C THR A 266 24.01 -26.04 -26.97
N ALA A 267 22.78 -25.65 -27.33
CA ALA A 267 21.98 -24.71 -26.56
C ALA A 267 21.65 -25.23 -25.16
N VAL A 268 21.23 -26.49 -25.04
CA VAL A 268 20.95 -27.14 -23.75
C VAL A 268 22.21 -27.14 -22.87
N ASP A 269 23.34 -27.61 -23.40
CA ASP A 269 24.58 -27.71 -22.62
C ASP A 269 25.10 -26.34 -22.19
N GLY A 270 25.02 -25.35 -23.08
CA GLY A 270 25.45 -23.98 -22.80
C GLY A 270 24.59 -23.28 -21.74
N LEU A 271 23.26 -23.29 -21.91
CA LEU A 271 22.32 -22.68 -20.96
C LEU A 271 22.34 -23.42 -19.63
N LEU A 272 22.40 -24.75 -19.62
CA LEU A 272 22.51 -25.54 -18.39
C LEU A 272 23.81 -25.20 -17.65
N GLY A 273 24.93 -25.13 -18.36
CA GLY A 273 26.21 -24.77 -17.79
C GLY A 273 26.18 -23.42 -17.08
N VAL A 274 25.62 -22.38 -17.72
CA VAL A 274 25.50 -21.05 -17.08
C VAL A 274 24.49 -21.07 -15.93
N THR A 275 23.37 -21.77 -16.09
CA THR A 275 22.36 -21.91 -15.03
C THR A 275 22.95 -22.54 -13.77
N LEU A 276 23.67 -23.66 -13.91
CA LEU A 276 24.29 -24.37 -12.80
C LEU A 276 25.48 -23.63 -12.19
N ASN A 277 26.19 -22.80 -12.96
CA ASN A 277 27.29 -22.00 -12.45
C ASN A 277 26.81 -20.73 -11.72
N THR A 278 25.71 -20.14 -12.18
CA THR A 278 25.20 -18.87 -11.66
C THR A 278 24.28 -19.09 -10.47
N PHE A 279 23.23 -19.89 -10.63
CA PHE A 279 22.15 -20.01 -9.64
C PHE A 279 22.36 -21.15 -8.64
N PHE A 280 23.45 -21.92 -8.75
CA PHE A 280 23.88 -22.90 -7.75
C PHE A 280 25.30 -22.57 -7.29
N PRO A 281 25.51 -21.42 -6.62
CA PRO A 281 26.84 -20.93 -6.30
C PRO A 281 27.56 -21.88 -5.36
N GLN A 282 28.87 -22.02 -5.57
CA GLN A 282 29.72 -22.88 -4.75
C GLN A 282 29.73 -22.44 -3.27
N ASP A 283 29.67 -21.13 -3.02
CA ASP A 283 29.65 -20.55 -1.67
C ASP A 283 28.41 -20.96 -0.88
N PHE A 284 27.33 -21.36 -1.56
CA PHE A 284 26.11 -21.89 -0.95
C PHE A 284 26.05 -23.43 -1.00
N ASN A 285 27.20 -24.10 -1.09
CA ASN A 285 27.31 -25.55 -1.25
C ASN A 285 26.51 -26.09 -2.45
N TYR A 286 26.43 -25.30 -3.53
CA TYR A 286 25.63 -25.61 -4.71
C TYR A 286 24.12 -25.78 -4.43
N ILE A 287 23.61 -25.10 -3.41
CA ILE A 287 22.17 -24.93 -3.16
C ILE A 287 21.66 -23.76 -4.00
N MET A 288 20.48 -23.94 -4.58
CA MET A 288 19.90 -22.97 -5.51
C MET A 288 19.57 -21.62 -4.85
N SER A 289 19.89 -20.52 -5.53
CA SER A 289 19.65 -19.16 -5.05
C SER A 289 19.47 -18.15 -6.18
N GLU A 290 18.51 -17.24 -6.04
CA GLU A 290 18.44 -16.02 -6.85
C GLU A 290 19.55 -15.04 -6.46
N VAL A 291 20.70 -15.19 -7.11
CA VAL A 291 21.96 -14.52 -6.75
C VAL A 291 21.92 -13.00 -6.69
N LEU A 292 20.94 -12.35 -7.31
CA LEU A 292 20.78 -10.90 -7.24
C LEU A 292 20.13 -10.44 -5.94
N CYS A 293 19.09 -11.15 -5.51
CA CYS A 293 18.20 -10.66 -4.47
C CYS A 293 18.35 -11.43 -3.16
N GLU A 294 18.59 -12.75 -3.20
CA GLU A 294 18.65 -13.59 -2.00
C GLU A 294 19.82 -13.26 -1.09
N PRO A 295 21.07 -13.06 -1.59
CA PRO A 295 22.20 -12.75 -0.69
C PRO A 295 22.05 -11.43 0.05
N ASN A 296 21.25 -10.50 -0.50
CA ASN A 296 21.01 -9.17 0.07
C ASN A 296 19.64 -9.06 0.75
N GLU A 297 18.83 -10.12 0.74
CA GLU A 297 17.48 -10.16 1.31
C GLU A 297 16.54 -9.09 0.73
N VAL A 298 16.64 -8.84 -0.58
CA VAL A 298 15.84 -7.82 -1.29
C VAL A 298 14.87 -8.41 -2.32
N CYS A 299 14.66 -9.74 -2.30
CA CYS A 299 13.72 -10.37 -3.22
C CYS A 299 12.31 -9.83 -2.99
N ASN A 300 11.59 -9.53 -4.08
CA ASN A 300 10.14 -9.39 -4.00
C ASN A 300 9.44 -10.74 -4.22
N ASP A 301 8.12 -10.75 -4.04
CA ASP A 301 7.26 -11.93 -4.17
C ASP A 301 7.46 -12.69 -5.49
N ASN A 302 7.60 -11.97 -6.62
CA ASN A 302 7.84 -12.60 -7.92
C ASN A 302 9.19 -13.33 -7.93
N GLU A 303 10.25 -12.65 -7.46
CA GLU A 303 11.62 -13.15 -7.52
C GLU A 303 11.81 -14.41 -6.68
N ILE A 304 11.07 -14.56 -5.58
CA ILE A 304 11.08 -15.76 -4.75
C ILE A 304 10.64 -17.00 -5.56
N LEU A 305 9.63 -16.86 -6.42
CA LEU A 305 9.07 -17.95 -7.23
C LEU A 305 10.04 -18.45 -8.33
N PHE A 306 10.99 -17.63 -8.76
CA PHE A 306 11.80 -17.91 -9.96
C PHE A 306 12.58 -19.22 -9.84
N LYS A 307 13.28 -19.44 -8.73
CA LYS A 307 14.03 -20.69 -8.53
C LYS A 307 13.15 -21.92 -8.32
N GLY A 308 11.94 -21.73 -7.79
CA GLY A 308 10.92 -22.79 -7.70
C GLY A 308 10.56 -23.30 -9.09
N LEU A 309 10.10 -22.39 -9.96
CA LEU A 309 9.74 -22.68 -11.35
C LEU A 309 10.86 -23.40 -12.11
N VAL A 310 12.09 -22.91 -11.96
CA VAL A 310 13.26 -23.49 -12.63
C VAL A 310 13.61 -24.87 -12.09
N SER A 311 13.36 -25.16 -10.81
CA SER A 311 13.59 -26.50 -10.25
C SER A 311 12.74 -27.55 -10.97
N GLY A 312 11.45 -27.26 -11.17
CA GLY A 312 10.53 -28.11 -11.93
C GLY A 312 10.95 -28.28 -13.39
N TRP A 313 11.38 -27.18 -14.02
CA TRP A 313 11.87 -27.24 -15.40
C TRP A 313 13.16 -28.03 -15.56
N LEU A 314 14.10 -27.94 -14.61
CA LEU A 314 15.33 -28.72 -14.60
C LEU A 314 15.04 -30.23 -14.47
N ALA A 315 14.05 -30.61 -13.66
CA ALA A 315 13.60 -32.00 -13.59
C ALA A 315 13.12 -32.51 -14.97
N PHE A 316 12.33 -31.71 -15.70
CA PHE A 316 11.87 -32.05 -17.05
C PHE A 316 13.02 -32.09 -18.07
N VAL A 317 13.98 -31.16 -17.99
CA VAL A 317 15.20 -31.17 -18.81
C VAL A 317 15.97 -32.48 -18.62
N ALA A 318 16.12 -32.94 -17.38
CA ALA A 318 16.80 -34.20 -17.06
C ALA A 318 16.07 -35.43 -17.65
N LEU A 319 14.74 -35.39 -17.79
CA LEU A 319 13.96 -36.44 -18.44
C LEU A 319 14.04 -36.38 -19.97
N LEU A 320 14.02 -35.18 -20.54
CA LEU A 320 14.03 -34.94 -21.98
C LEU A 320 15.41 -35.16 -22.61
N VAL A 321 16.47 -34.84 -21.86
CA VAL A 321 17.87 -34.95 -22.27
C VAL A 321 18.63 -35.77 -21.24
N PRO A 322 18.51 -37.11 -21.24
CA PRO A 322 19.03 -37.96 -20.17
C PRO A 322 20.53 -37.81 -19.84
N SER A 323 21.33 -37.30 -20.77
CA SER A 323 22.76 -37.01 -20.54
C SER A 323 23.01 -35.91 -19.51
N THR A 324 22.04 -35.02 -19.24
CA THR A 324 22.17 -33.93 -18.26
C THR A 324 21.74 -34.37 -16.85
N TYR A 325 21.17 -35.55 -16.72
CA TYR A 325 20.57 -36.06 -15.49
C TYR A 325 21.55 -36.08 -14.31
N ASP A 326 22.77 -36.57 -14.55
CA ASP A 326 23.81 -36.72 -13.52
C ASP A 326 24.43 -35.37 -13.09
N GLU A 327 24.20 -34.30 -13.87
CA GLU A 327 24.62 -32.93 -13.52
C GLU A 327 23.51 -32.19 -12.75
N ILE A 328 22.25 -32.39 -13.13
CA ILE A 328 21.07 -31.72 -12.56
C ILE A 328 20.67 -32.32 -11.22
N LEU A 329 20.53 -33.64 -11.13
CA LEU A 329 19.92 -34.29 -9.97
C LEU A 329 20.66 -33.97 -8.65
N PRO A 330 22.00 -34.01 -8.57
CA PRO A 330 22.70 -33.69 -7.32
C PRO A 330 22.44 -32.26 -6.83
N LYS A 331 22.22 -31.31 -7.75
CA LYS A 331 21.94 -29.89 -7.45
C LYS A 331 20.54 -29.70 -6.90
N LEU A 332 19.55 -30.37 -7.51
CA LEU A 332 18.18 -30.41 -7.00
C LEU A 332 18.14 -31.11 -5.63
N GLN A 333 18.86 -32.22 -5.43
CA GLN A 333 18.93 -32.92 -4.15
C GLN A 333 19.51 -32.05 -3.03
N ALA A 334 20.62 -31.36 -3.28
CA ALA A 334 21.18 -30.42 -2.31
C ALA A 334 20.19 -29.29 -1.97
N SER A 335 19.51 -28.75 -2.99
CA SER A 335 18.56 -27.66 -2.82
C SER A 335 17.30 -28.09 -2.07
N ALA A 336 16.76 -29.28 -2.37
CA ALA A 336 15.62 -29.87 -1.68
C ALA A 336 15.94 -30.15 -0.20
N GLN A 337 17.16 -30.61 0.12
CA GLN A 337 17.61 -30.77 1.49
C GLN A 337 17.66 -29.44 2.24
N GLY A 338 18.22 -28.40 1.61
CA GLY A 338 18.24 -27.05 2.17
C GLY A 338 16.84 -26.46 2.38
N ALA A 339 15.96 -26.65 1.38
CA ALA A 339 14.57 -26.21 1.45
C ALA A 339 13.82 -26.91 2.59
N ALA A 340 13.87 -28.24 2.67
CA ALA A 340 13.25 -29.00 3.76
C ALA A 340 13.79 -28.58 5.14
N ALA A 341 15.09 -28.37 5.27
CA ALA A 341 15.69 -27.89 6.52
C ALA A 341 15.25 -26.46 6.88
N SER A 342 14.95 -25.63 5.87
CA SER A 342 14.44 -24.28 6.08
C SER A 342 13.00 -24.25 6.61
N CYS A 343 12.22 -25.32 6.45
CA CYS A 343 10.84 -25.49 6.92
C CYS A 343 10.75 -25.71 8.43
N SER A 344 11.22 -24.72 9.19
CA SER A 344 11.31 -24.73 10.66
C SER A 344 10.65 -23.50 11.31
N GLY A 345 9.99 -22.66 10.50
CA GLY A 345 9.40 -21.38 10.91
C GLY A 345 8.02 -21.51 11.56
N MET A 346 7.62 -20.43 12.24
CA MET A 346 6.26 -20.13 12.70
C MET A 346 5.51 -21.24 13.48
N SER A 347 6.21 -22.25 14.00
CA SER A 347 5.63 -23.43 14.68
C SER A 347 4.65 -24.26 13.82
N ASN A 348 4.58 -24.00 12.52
CA ASN A 348 3.76 -24.68 11.51
C ASN A 348 4.58 -25.16 10.30
N ASN A 349 5.92 -25.24 10.43
CA ASN A 349 6.87 -25.63 9.38
C ASN A 349 6.93 -24.68 8.17
N THR A 350 6.66 -23.38 8.35
CA THR A 350 6.93 -22.37 7.30
C THR A 350 8.39 -22.46 6.82
N CYS A 351 8.56 -22.64 5.51
CA CYS A 351 9.86 -22.67 4.83
C CYS A 351 10.48 -21.28 4.66
N GLY A 352 11.81 -21.24 4.55
CA GLY A 352 12.55 -20.02 4.28
C GLY A 352 12.85 -19.84 2.79
N VAL A 353 13.23 -18.63 2.39
CA VAL A 353 13.65 -18.35 1.01
C VAL A 353 15.08 -18.83 0.80
N ARG A 354 16.03 -18.53 1.70
CA ARG A 354 17.45 -18.91 1.55
C ARG A 354 17.71 -20.33 2.04
N TRP A 355 17.55 -21.29 1.14
CA TRP A 355 17.72 -22.72 1.43
C TRP A 355 19.12 -23.10 1.93
N HIS A 356 20.15 -22.31 1.63
CA HIS A 356 21.52 -22.57 2.08
C HIS A 356 21.73 -22.35 3.58
N GLU A 357 20.88 -21.55 4.24
CA GLU A 357 20.90 -21.33 5.69
C GLU A 357 20.44 -22.55 6.49
N SER A 358 19.73 -23.49 5.85
CA SER A 358 19.22 -24.73 6.47
C SER A 358 18.38 -24.48 7.75
N LYS A 359 17.71 -23.33 7.82
CA LYS A 359 16.79 -22.90 8.87
C LYS A 359 15.83 -21.85 8.28
N TRP A 360 14.70 -21.62 8.95
CA TRP A 360 13.79 -20.54 8.57
C TRP A 360 14.49 -19.19 8.72
N ASP A 361 14.39 -18.35 7.70
CA ASP A 361 15.14 -17.11 7.56
C ASP A 361 14.27 -15.86 7.71
N GLY A 362 13.06 -16.01 8.27
CA GLY A 362 12.16 -14.91 8.64
C GLY A 362 11.14 -14.51 7.57
N TRP A 363 11.26 -15.06 6.35
CA TRP A 363 10.31 -14.84 5.26
C TRP A 363 8.98 -15.55 5.52
N VAL A 364 7.88 -14.90 5.15
CA VAL A 364 6.52 -15.42 5.31
C VAL A 364 5.69 -14.99 4.12
N GLY A 365 5.17 -15.97 3.38
CA GLY A 365 4.41 -15.79 2.16
C GLY A 365 3.93 -17.12 1.60
N MET A 366 3.28 -17.06 0.45
CA MET A 366 2.88 -18.23 -0.31
C MET A 366 4.04 -18.72 -1.18
N GLU A 367 4.83 -17.77 -1.67
CA GLU A 367 5.81 -17.89 -2.73
C GLU A 367 6.99 -18.77 -2.31
N GLU A 368 7.43 -18.69 -1.06
CA GLU A 368 8.46 -19.57 -0.54
C GLU A 368 7.94 -20.98 -0.27
N GLN A 369 6.64 -21.15 0.03
CA GLN A 369 6.01 -22.47 0.15
C GLN A 369 5.85 -23.14 -1.22
N ILE A 370 5.45 -22.37 -2.25
CA ILE A 370 5.40 -22.83 -3.65
C ILE A 370 6.81 -23.26 -4.09
N SER A 371 7.81 -22.40 -3.88
CA SER A 371 9.18 -22.69 -4.31
C SER A 371 9.78 -23.90 -3.60
N ALA A 372 9.49 -24.06 -2.30
CA ALA A 372 9.88 -25.26 -1.56
C ALA A 372 9.18 -26.50 -2.11
N THR A 373 7.89 -26.43 -2.41
CA THR A 373 7.12 -27.53 -3.01
C THR A 373 7.71 -27.94 -4.37
N ASP A 374 8.06 -26.97 -5.22
CA ASP A 374 8.64 -27.24 -6.53
C ASP A 374 9.98 -27.98 -6.43
N VAL A 375 10.91 -27.52 -5.59
CA VAL A 375 12.22 -28.20 -5.46
C VAL A 375 12.11 -29.57 -4.79
N LEU A 376 11.22 -29.72 -3.80
CA LEU A 376 10.97 -30.99 -3.10
C LEU A 376 10.34 -32.03 -4.04
N THR A 377 9.40 -31.62 -4.89
CA THR A 377 8.79 -32.52 -5.87
C THR A 377 9.74 -32.82 -7.03
N SER A 378 10.59 -31.87 -7.42
CA SER A 378 11.56 -32.04 -8.51
C SER A 378 12.58 -33.16 -8.27
N VAL A 379 12.94 -33.47 -7.02
CA VAL A 379 13.85 -34.59 -6.73
C VAL A 379 13.20 -35.96 -6.87
N LEU A 380 11.87 -36.04 -6.87
CA LEU A 380 11.10 -37.25 -7.15
C LEU A 380 11.11 -37.62 -8.64
N VAL A 381 11.78 -36.83 -9.49
CA VAL A 381 12.07 -37.17 -10.89
C VAL A 381 12.72 -38.55 -11.06
N THR A 382 13.40 -39.06 -10.02
CA THR A 382 13.96 -40.41 -9.99
C THR A 382 12.91 -41.49 -10.25
N GLU A 383 11.67 -41.27 -9.78
CA GLU A 383 10.55 -42.21 -9.95
C GLU A 383 10.00 -42.23 -11.39
N LYS A 384 10.36 -41.22 -12.19
CA LYS A 384 9.91 -41.07 -13.59
C LYS A 384 11.04 -41.27 -14.60
N LYS A 385 12.20 -41.80 -14.16
CA LYS A 385 13.34 -42.02 -15.05
C LYS A 385 12.96 -42.95 -16.22
N GLY A 386 13.01 -42.43 -17.43
CA GLY A 386 12.62 -43.14 -18.66
C GLY A 386 11.16 -42.92 -19.09
N SER A 387 10.38 -42.14 -18.34
CA SER A 387 9.02 -41.71 -18.67
C SER A 387 8.98 -40.19 -18.78
N GLY A 388 9.36 -39.67 -19.95
CA GLY A 388 9.32 -38.23 -20.21
C GLY A 388 7.89 -37.69 -20.40
N PRO A 389 7.74 -36.37 -20.59
CA PRO A 389 6.47 -35.71 -20.87
C PRO A 389 5.70 -36.39 -22.00
N LEU A 390 4.40 -36.59 -21.81
CA LEU A 390 3.52 -37.23 -22.77
C LEU A 390 3.40 -36.41 -24.06
N THR A 391 2.97 -37.10 -25.11
CA THR A 391 2.54 -36.56 -26.40
C THR A 391 1.18 -37.13 -26.73
N SER A 392 0.53 -36.58 -27.76
CA SER A 392 -0.70 -37.15 -28.34
C SER A 392 -0.58 -38.62 -28.78
N THR A 393 0.65 -39.14 -28.93
CA THR A 393 0.93 -40.52 -29.36
C THR A 393 1.53 -41.41 -28.27
N THR A 394 1.88 -40.86 -27.10
CA THR A 394 2.53 -41.60 -26.00
C THR A 394 1.68 -41.69 -24.73
N GLY A 395 0.39 -41.34 -24.82
CA GLY A 395 -0.58 -41.49 -23.73
C GLY A 395 -1.27 -40.19 -23.30
N GLY A 396 -0.91 -39.05 -23.90
CA GLY A 396 -1.62 -37.78 -23.66
C GLY A 396 -3.03 -37.82 -24.25
N ASN A 397 -4.03 -37.52 -23.43
CA ASN A 397 -5.45 -37.61 -23.76
C ASN A 397 -6.16 -36.26 -23.80
N SER A 398 -5.46 -35.15 -23.55
CA SER A 398 -6.06 -33.81 -23.58
C SER A 398 -6.46 -33.42 -25.01
N THR A 399 -7.71 -32.96 -25.18
CA THR A 399 -8.31 -32.74 -26.50
C THR A 399 -7.66 -31.55 -27.23
N SER A 400 -7.40 -31.66 -28.55
CA SER A 400 -6.79 -30.57 -29.33
C SER A 400 -7.85 -29.64 -29.92
N ASN A 401 -7.62 -28.32 -29.84
CA ASN A 401 -8.34 -27.30 -30.60
C ASN A 401 -7.32 -26.30 -31.20
N PRO A 402 -6.81 -26.55 -32.41
CA PRO A 402 -5.75 -25.73 -33.01
C PRO A 402 -6.19 -24.29 -33.32
N THR A 403 -7.50 -24.01 -33.32
CA THR A 403 -8.08 -22.68 -33.54
C THR A 403 -8.54 -22.01 -32.24
N ALA A 404 -8.25 -22.58 -31.07
CA ALA A 404 -8.57 -21.95 -29.78
C ALA A 404 -8.02 -20.51 -29.71
N GLY A 405 -8.77 -19.59 -29.11
CA GLY A 405 -8.38 -18.17 -28.99
C GLY A 405 -8.30 -17.37 -30.30
N SER A 406 -8.52 -17.96 -31.48
CA SER A 406 -8.37 -17.26 -32.78
C SER A 406 -9.58 -16.45 -33.24
N GLY A 407 -10.65 -16.40 -32.44
CA GLY A 407 -11.88 -15.65 -32.75
C GLY A 407 -12.77 -16.28 -33.83
N ASP A 408 -12.40 -17.45 -34.36
CA ASP A 408 -13.13 -18.17 -35.41
C ASP A 408 -14.19 -19.15 -34.87
N ASP A 409 -14.79 -18.83 -33.72
CA ASP A 409 -16.14 -19.31 -33.45
C ASP A 409 -17.08 -18.56 -34.38
N SER A 410 -17.68 -19.32 -35.30
CA SER A 410 -18.65 -18.92 -36.33
C SER A 410 -19.95 -18.26 -35.82
N SER A 411 -19.89 -17.39 -34.80
CA SER A 411 -21.04 -16.68 -34.23
C SER A 411 -20.83 -15.23 -33.81
N SER A 412 -19.68 -14.57 -34.03
CA SER A 412 -19.64 -13.09 -33.91
C SER A 412 -18.45 -12.38 -34.59
N ASP A 413 -18.42 -12.39 -35.92
CA ASP A 413 -17.69 -11.34 -36.64
C ASP A 413 -18.42 -9.99 -36.46
N LYS A 414 -17.90 -9.17 -35.54
CA LYS A 414 -18.35 -7.77 -35.31
C LYS A 414 -17.28 -6.74 -35.67
N SER A 415 -16.28 -7.08 -36.48
CA SER A 415 -15.29 -6.10 -36.94
C SER A 415 -15.31 -5.83 -38.45
N GLN A 416 -16.03 -6.62 -39.25
CA GLN A 416 -16.35 -6.24 -40.63
C GLN A 416 -17.85 -5.97 -40.83
N LEU A 417 -18.21 -4.68 -40.87
CA LEU A 417 -19.55 -4.25 -41.25
C LEU A 417 -19.83 -4.70 -42.71
N LYS A 418 -20.84 -5.55 -42.89
CA LYS A 418 -21.36 -5.90 -44.22
C LYS A 418 -21.80 -4.62 -44.97
N PRO A 419 -21.58 -4.54 -46.29
CA PRO A 419 -22.05 -3.41 -47.09
C PRO A 419 -23.55 -3.23 -46.93
N ILE A 420 -23.98 -2.02 -46.55
CA ILE A 420 -25.38 -1.68 -46.31
C ILE A 420 -26.18 -1.89 -47.61
N THR A 421 -27.07 -2.87 -47.63
CA THR A 421 -27.93 -3.17 -48.78
C THR A 421 -29.13 -2.22 -48.83
N THR A 422 -29.82 -2.17 -49.98
CA THR A 422 -31.10 -1.44 -50.09
C THR A 422 -32.15 -1.99 -49.13
N GLY A 423 -32.09 -3.29 -48.80
CA GLY A 423 -32.92 -3.91 -47.77
C GLY A 423 -32.62 -3.38 -46.36
N ASP A 424 -31.33 -3.21 -46.03
CA ASP A 424 -30.90 -2.68 -44.72
C ASP A 424 -31.32 -1.22 -44.54
N LYS A 425 -31.26 -0.40 -45.60
CA LYS A 425 -31.73 1.00 -45.55
C LYS A 425 -33.25 1.08 -45.37
N ALA A 426 -34.00 0.21 -46.06
CA ALA A 426 -35.45 0.13 -45.90
C ALA A 426 -35.83 -0.36 -44.50
N GLY A 427 -35.13 -1.40 -44.00
CA GLY A 427 -35.31 -1.92 -42.64
C GLY A 427 -34.99 -0.89 -41.57
N ALA A 428 -33.84 -0.21 -41.67
CA ALA A 428 -33.45 0.85 -40.74
C ALA A 428 -34.45 2.03 -40.76
N SER A 429 -34.99 2.39 -41.93
CA SER A 429 -36.01 3.44 -42.03
C SER A 429 -37.33 3.01 -41.38
N ILE A 430 -37.77 1.78 -41.61
CA ILE A 430 -39.00 1.23 -41.00
C ILE A 430 -38.84 1.12 -39.48
N VAL A 431 -37.70 0.62 -39.00
CA VAL A 431 -37.40 0.52 -37.55
C VAL A 431 -37.29 1.90 -36.93
N THR A 432 -36.71 2.89 -37.62
CA THR A 432 -36.64 4.27 -37.13
C THR A 432 -38.03 4.90 -37.05
N ILE A 433 -38.89 4.70 -38.06
CA ILE A 433 -40.27 5.19 -38.03
C ILE A 433 -41.09 4.47 -36.96
N ALA A 434 -40.89 3.16 -36.78
CA ALA A 434 -41.54 2.39 -35.73
C ALA A 434 -41.06 2.83 -34.34
N PHE A 435 -39.76 3.04 -34.16
CA PHE A 435 -39.18 3.51 -32.91
C PHE A 435 -39.65 4.92 -32.58
N VAL A 436 -39.61 5.86 -33.53
CA VAL A 436 -40.15 7.22 -33.35
C VAL A 436 -41.65 7.19 -33.12
N GLY A 437 -42.39 6.30 -33.78
CA GLY A 437 -43.83 6.11 -33.58
C GLY A 437 -44.17 5.53 -32.21
N ILE A 438 -43.40 4.55 -31.73
CA ILE A 438 -43.51 3.97 -30.39
C ILE A 438 -43.10 5.01 -29.35
N TRP A 439 -42.03 5.77 -29.57
CA TRP A 439 -41.60 6.85 -28.68
C TRP A 439 -42.61 7.98 -28.62
N ALA A 440 -43.14 8.42 -29.76
CA ALA A 440 -44.20 9.43 -29.82
C ALA A 440 -45.49 8.90 -29.17
N GLY A 441 -45.80 7.61 -29.34
CA GLY A 441 -46.91 6.93 -28.68
C GLY A 441 -46.73 6.82 -27.17
N LEU A 442 -45.53 6.50 -26.70
CA LEU A 442 -45.17 6.46 -25.28
C LEU A 442 -45.16 7.85 -24.66
N VAL A 443 -44.66 8.86 -25.36
CA VAL A 443 -44.73 10.26 -24.92
C VAL A 443 -46.19 10.73 -24.88
N ALA A 444 -47.00 10.44 -25.89
CA ALA A 444 -48.42 10.76 -25.89
C ALA A 444 -49.19 10.03 -24.76
N PHE A 445 -48.85 8.76 -24.51
CA PHE A 445 -49.42 7.94 -23.43
C PHE A 445 -49.01 8.44 -22.04
N MET A 446 -47.75 8.84 -21.86
CA MET A 446 -47.23 9.48 -20.64
C MET A 446 -47.87 10.84 -20.40
N LEU A 447 -48.16 11.60 -21.48
CA LEU A 447 -48.87 12.88 -21.40
C LEU A 447 -50.38 12.73 -21.17
N SER A 448 -50.99 11.57 -21.50
CA SER A 448 -52.44 11.36 -21.38
C SER A 448 -52.89 10.63 -20.11
N ASN A 449 -52.01 9.95 -19.37
CA ASN A 449 -52.40 9.04 -18.27
C ASN A 449 -51.76 9.30 -16.90
N ILE A 450 -51.23 10.50 -16.61
CA ILE A 450 -50.83 10.86 -15.25
C ILE A 450 -51.62 12.09 -14.79
N PRO A 451 -52.30 12.04 -13.61
CA PRO A 451 -53.04 13.17 -13.08
C PRO A 451 -52.06 14.30 -12.78
N PHE A 452 -52.02 15.27 -13.70
CA PHE A 452 -51.06 16.37 -13.84
C PHE A 452 -51.04 17.38 -12.67
N HIS A 453 -51.72 17.10 -11.55
CA HIS A 453 -51.77 17.96 -10.36
C HIS A 453 -51.01 17.40 -9.15
N SER A 454 -50.65 16.11 -9.12
CA SER A 454 -49.95 15.50 -7.98
C SER A 454 -48.43 15.43 -8.16
N PHE A 455 -47.95 15.26 -9.40
CA PHE A 455 -46.52 15.09 -9.68
C PHE A 455 -45.74 16.42 -9.80
N LEU A 456 -46.40 17.52 -10.17
CA LEU A 456 -45.77 18.84 -10.26
C LEU A 456 -45.62 19.56 -8.91
N ASN A 457 -46.31 19.12 -7.86
CA ASN A 457 -46.19 19.71 -6.52
C ASN A 457 -45.04 19.10 -5.68
N THR A 458 -44.41 18.01 -6.13
CA THR A 458 -43.29 17.37 -5.39
C THR A 458 -41.92 17.73 -5.98
N MET A 459 -41.85 18.32 -7.17
CA MET A 459 -40.60 18.80 -7.81
C MET A 459 -40.56 20.33 -7.98
N ALA A 460 -41.45 21.06 -7.32
CA ALA A 460 -41.40 22.51 -7.23
C ALA A 460 -41.20 22.94 -5.77
N ASN A 461 -40.12 23.69 -5.56
CA ASN A 461 -39.77 24.49 -4.38
C ASN A 461 -39.27 23.74 -3.15
N ASN A 462 -37.96 23.50 -3.13
CA ASN A 462 -37.09 24.06 -2.08
C ASN A 462 -35.65 24.12 -2.61
N THR A 463 -35.36 25.07 -3.51
CA THR A 463 -33.98 25.53 -3.73
C THR A 463 -33.62 26.39 -2.52
N GLU A 464 -33.15 25.77 -1.44
CA GLU A 464 -32.60 26.51 -0.31
C GLU A 464 -31.25 27.09 -0.73
N GLU A 465 -31.26 28.39 -1.03
CA GLU A 465 -30.06 29.18 -1.31
C GLU A 465 -29.41 29.60 0.01
N PHE A 466 -28.09 29.42 0.15
CA PHE A 466 -27.29 29.81 1.31
C PHE A 466 -26.29 30.90 0.90
N ASP A 467 -25.82 31.72 1.83
CA ASP A 467 -24.73 32.65 1.53
C ASP A 467 -23.41 31.90 1.36
N PHE A 468 -23.13 30.99 2.28
CA PHE A 468 -21.93 30.17 2.27
C PHE A 468 -22.26 28.70 2.42
N ILE A 469 -21.62 27.85 1.61
CA ILE A 469 -21.66 26.39 1.74
C ILE A 469 -20.26 25.91 2.12
N ILE A 470 -20.14 25.24 3.26
CA ILE A 470 -18.92 24.60 3.74
C ILE A 470 -19.05 23.09 3.53
N VAL A 471 -18.07 22.50 2.87
CA VAL A 471 -18.01 21.06 2.57
C VAL A 471 -16.96 20.39 3.45
N GLY A 472 -17.40 19.61 4.43
CA GLY A 472 -16.56 18.89 5.39
C GLY A 472 -16.67 19.46 6.80
N GLY A 473 -17.22 18.67 7.72
CA GLY A 473 -17.43 18.98 9.14
C GLY A 473 -16.20 18.75 10.03
N GLY A 474 -14.99 18.92 9.50
CA GLY A 474 -13.74 18.81 10.24
C GLY A 474 -13.40 20.05 11.09
N PRO A 475 -12.20 20.13 11.69
CA PRO A 475 -11.79 21.28 12.51
C PRO A 475 -11.84 22.61 11.77
N ALA A 476 -11.33 22.67 10.54
CA ALA A 476 -11.37 23.89 9.73
C ALA A 476 -12.82 24.27 9.37
N GLY A 477 -13.60 23.32 8.86
CA GLY A 477 -14.99 23.55 8.43
C GLY A 477 -15.91 23.96 9.58
N CYS A 478 -15.82 23.31 10.74
CA CYS A 478 -16.56 23.71 11.95
C CYS A 478 -16.18 25.13 12.40
N THR A 479 -14.90 25.49 12.31
CA THR A 479 -14.43 26.85 12.67
C THR A 479 -15.00 27.91 11.75
N ILE A 480 -14.96 27.67 10.43
CA ILE A 480 -15.49 28.61 9.43
C ILE A 480 -17.00 28.77 9.62
N ALA A 481 -17.72 27.65 9.71
CA ALA A 481 -19.17 27.65 9.86
C ALA A 481 -19.60 28.39 11.13
N SER A 482 -18.97 28.09 12.27
CA SER A 482 -19.25 28.74 13.55
C SER A 482 -18.99 30.25 13.49
N ARG A 483 -17.81 30.67 13.01
CA ARG A 483 -17.44 32.09 12.95
C ARG A 483 -18.32 32.92 12.02
N LEU A 484 -18.63 32.41 10.83
CA LEU A 484 -19.54 33.09 9.91
C LEU A 484 -20.94 33.19 10.50
N ALA A 485 -21.43 32.13 11.14
CA ALA A 485 -22.74 32.12 11.76
C ALA A 485 -22.86 33.11 12.94
N SER A 486 -21.76 33.37 13.65
CA SER A 486 -21.68 34.33 14.76
C SER A 486 -21.61 35.81 14.35
N CYS A 487 -21.60 36.12 13.05
CA CYS A 487 -21.57 37.52 12.59
C CYS A 487 -22.92 38.24 12.84
N SER A 488 -22.88 39.55 13.05
CA SER A 488 -24.07 40.37 13.32
C SER A 488 -25.07 40.38 12.17
N GLU A 489 -24.58 40.23 10.94
CA GLU A 489 -25.38 40.24 9.72
C GLU A 489 -26.15 38.92 9.51
N LYS A 490 -25.86 37.89 10.32
CA LYS A 490 -26.47 36.56 10.27
C LYS A 490 -26.51 35.95 8.85
N PRO A 491 -25.36 35.79 8.16
CA PRO A 491 -25.34 35.13 6.86
C PRO A 491 -25.87 33.69 6.99
N ARG A 492 -26.59 33.19 5.99
CA ARG A 492 -27.09 31.80 5.96
C ARG A 492 -25.94 30.87 5.61
N VAL A 493 -25.61 29.96 6.51
CA VAL A 493 -24.46 29.05 6.38
C VAL A 493 -24.96 27.61 6.33
N LEU A 494 -24.51 26.85 5.34
CA LEU A 494 -24.73 25.40 5.25
C LEU A 494 -23.41 24.67 5.48
N LEU A 495 -23.37 23.74 6.43
CA LEU A 495 -22.27 22.81 6.66
C LEU A 495 -22.70 21.40 6.26
N LEU A 496 -22.04 20.83 5.25
CA LEU A 496 -22.29 19.48 4.75
C LEU A 496 -21.20 18.52 5.24
N GLU A 497 -21.59 17.40 5.83
CA GLU A 497 -20.69 16.35 6.31
C GLU A 497 -21.14 14.97 5.82
N ALA A 498 -20.18 14.20 5.29
CA ALA A 498 -20.44 12.89 4.70
C ALA A 498 -20.74 11.78 5.73
N GLY A 499 -20.21 11.90 6.94
CA GLY A 499 -20.45 10.96 8.03
C GLY A 499 -21.53 11.41 9.02
N LYS A 500 -21.64 10.66 10.12
CA LYS A 500 -22.68 10.83 11.15
C LYS A 500 -22.33 11.94 12.16
N HIS A 501 -23.26 12.19 13.07
CA HIS A 501 -22.97 12.86 14.34
C HIS A 501 -22.03 11.99 15.18
N ASN A 502 -20.98 12.61 15.76
CA ASN A 502 -19.95 11.94 16.56
C ASN A 502 -19.81 12.57 17.97
N ASP A 503 -20.91 13.09 18.51
CA ASP A 503 -20.98 13.85 19.76
C ASP A 503 -21.63 13.07 20.92
N LEU A 504 -21.69 11.74 20.82
CA LEU A 504 -22.14 10.87 21.91
C LEU A 504 -21.19 10.98 23.11
N GLU A 505 -21.75 11.07 24.32
CA GLU A 505 -20.98 11.25 25.57
C GLU A 505 -19.93 10.15 25.78
N ASP A 506 -20.27 8.89 25.49
CA ASP A 506 -19.33 7.76 25.64
C ASP A 506 -18.14 7.82 24.65
N LEU A 507 -18.20 8.64 23.59
CA LEU A 507 -17.07 8.89 22.68
C LEU A 507 -16.11 9.98 23.22
N MET A 508 -16.51 10.67 24.29
CA MET A 508 -15.74 11.76 24.89
C MET A 508 -14.85 11.30 26.04
N VAL A 509 -14.77 10.00 26.33
CA VAL A 509 -13.90 9.46 27.38
C VAL A 509 -12.43 9.64 26.99
N ASP A 510 -11.66 10.44 27.74
CA ASP A 510 -10.26 10.76 27.42
C ASP A 510 -9.39 9.50 27.29
N GLY A 511 -9.40 8.63 28.29
CA GLY A 511 -8.60 7.40 28.28
C GLY A 511 -8.98 6.38 27.20
N GLN A 512 -10.13 6.54 26.53
CA GLN A 512 -10.56 5.67 25.42
C GLN A 512 -10.33 6.29 24.03
N ARG A 513 -9.76 7.50 23.94
CA ARG A 513 -9.50 8.20 22.66
C ARG A 513 -8.70 7.37 21.63
N TRP A 514 -7.87 6.46 22.13
CA TRP A 514 -6.96 5.62 21.33
C TRP A 514 -7.69 4.57 20.50
N THR A 515 -8.90 4.17 20.88
CA THR A 515 -9.70 3.17 20.17
C THR A 515 -10.91 3.77 19.45
N THR A 516 -11.12 5.09 19.54
CA THR A 516 -12.25 5.76 18.87
C THR A 516 -12.21 5.58 17.35
N LEU A 517 -11.01 5.47 16.75
CA LEU A 517 -10.85 5.18 15.32
C LEU A 517 -11.35 3.79 14.89
N GLN A 518 -11.52 2.86 15.84
CA GLN A 518 -12.05 1.51 15.61
C GLN A 518 -13.58 1.48 15.67
N GLN A 519 -14.23 2.59 16.06
CA GLN A 519 -15.69 2.67 16.13
C GLN A 519 -16.30 2.62 14.71
N PRO A 520 -17.28 1.72 14.47
CA PRO A 520 -17.86 1.55 13.15
C PRO A 520 -18.39 2.86 12.56
N GLY A 521 -17.92 3.21 11.36
CA GLY A 521 -18.39 4.36 10.60
C GLY A 521 -17.75 5.71 10.96
N MET A 522 -16.89 5.77 11.98
CA MET A 522 -16.16 7.00 12.36
C MET A 522 -14.85 7.20 11.57
N ASN A 523 -14.42 6.18 10.82
CA ASN A 523 -13.18 6.19 10.05
C ASN A 523 -13.48 5.88 8.57
N TRP A 524 -12.79 6.57 7.66
CA TRP A 524 -12.85 6.28 6.22
C TRP A 524 -12.17 4.96 5.84
N GLY A 525 -11.20 4.48 6.64
CA GLY A 525 -10.51 3.20 6.40
C GLY A 525 -9.54 3.23 5.22
N TYR A 526 -8.96 4.39 4.91
CA TYR A 526 -8.00 4.55 3.82
C TYR A 526 -6.67 3.87 4.11
N THR A 527 -6.02 3.39 3.05
CA THR A 527 -4.67 2.83 3.05
C THR A 527 -3.80 3.53 2.00
N THR A 528 -2.49 3.58 2.23
CA THR A 528 -1.56 4.02 1.20
C THR A 528 -1.44 2.98 0.08
N VAL A 529 -0.95 3.40 -1.10
CA VAL A 529 -0.35 2.45 -2.04
C VAL A 529 0.87 1.77 -1.41
N SER A 530 1.36 0.69 -2.04
CA SER A 530 2.62 0.05 -1.63
C SER A 530 3.76 1.07 -1.54
N GLN A 531 4.43 1.13 -0.38
CA GLN A 531 5.49 2.09 -0.11
C GLN A 531 6.86 1.47 -0.42
N GLN A 532 7.46 1.90 -1.54
CA GLN A 532 8.74 1.39 -2.06
C GLN A 532 9.86 1.33 -1.01
N TYR A 533 10.01 2.36 -0.17
CA TYR A 533 11.07 2.46 0.83
C TYR A 533 10.66 1.92 2.21
N CYS A 534 9.52 1.24 2.29
CA CYS A 534 8.96 0.66 3.52
C CYS A 534 8.61 -0.83 3.30
N ASN A 535 9.49 -1.56 2.59
CA ASN A 535 9.37 -2.98 2.26
C ASN A 535 8.05 -3.33 1.54
N GLY A 536 7.60 -2.47 0.62
CA GLY A 536 6.39 -2.71 -0.17
C GLY A 536 5.08 -2.67 0.61
N ARG A 537 5.10 -2.31 1.90
CA ARG A 537 3.91 -2.31 2.76
C ARG A 537 2.88 -1.27 2.33
N GLN A 538 1.60 -1.63 2.43
CA GLN A 538 0.50 -0.67 2.48
C GLN A 538 0.28 -0.27 3.94
N LEU A 539 0.16 1.02 4.21
CA LEU A 539 0.07 1.55 5.56
C LEU A 539 -1.33 2.09 5.82
N ASP A 540 -1.78 1.98 7.08
CA ASP A 540 -3.00 2.65 7.52
C ASP A 540 -2.88 4.16 7.29
N TYR A 541 -3.93 4.74 6.73
CA TYR A 541 -4.01 6.16 6.40
C TYR A 541 -5.34 6.77 6.88
N SER A 542 -5.78 6.33 8.06
CA SER A 542 -7.02 6.69 8.73
C SER A 542 -7.37 8.19 8.72
N ARG A 543 -8.65 8.47 8.46
CA ARG A 543 -9.26 9.80 8.52
C ARG A 543 -10.64 9.73 9.16
N GLY A 544 -10.97 10.75 9.95
CA GLY A 544 -12.26 10.82 10.62
C GLY A 544 -13.39 11.07 9.61
N ARG A 545 -14.47 10.30 9.76
CA ARG A 545 -15.71 10.41 8.99
C ARG A 545 -16.84 10.82 9.95
N GLY A 546 -17.52 11.92 9.66
CA GLY A 546 -18.56 12.51 10.52
C GLY A 546 -18.14 13.81 11.18
N LEU A 547 -19.08 14.44 11.90
CA LEU A 547 -18.86 15.76 12.50
C LEU A 547 -17.67 15.72 13.47
N GLY A 548 -16.88 16.78 13.49
CA GLY A 548 -15.58 16.81 14.16
C GLY A 548 -14.43 16.33 13.26
N GLY A 549 -14.73 15.59 12.19
CA GLY A 549 -13.74 14.99 11.29
C GLY A 549 -12.68 14.22 12.08
N SER A 550 -11.41 14.37 11.70
CA SER A 550 -10.31 13.68 12.36
C SER A 550 -10.11 14.05 13.84
N THR A 551 -10.65 15.18 14.34
CA THR A 551 -10.58 15.49 15.79
C THR A 551 -11.45 14.54 16.62
N ALA A 552 -12.48 13.95 16.01
CA ALA A 552 -13.33 12.97 16.68
C ALA A 552 -12.58 11.64 16.95
N ILE A 553 -11.58 11.29 16.14
CA ILE A 553 -10.85 10.00 16.23
C ILE A 553 -9.37 10.13 16.58
N ASN A 554 -8.84 11.34 16.78
CA ASN A 554 -7.41 11.55 17.05
C ASN A 554 -6.99 11.16 18.47
N PHE A 555 -5.67 11.15 18.70
CA PHE A 555 -5.06 10.88 20.00
C PHE A 555 -5.00 12.08 20.96
N GLY A 556 -5.71 13.16 20.64
CA GLY A 556 -5.91 14.28 21.56
C GLY A 556 -4.69 15.14 21.88
N PHE A 557 -3.59 15.06 21.13
CA PHE A 557 -2.40 15.89 21.39
C PHE A 557 -2.60 17.32 20.89
N TRP A 558 -2.65 18.28 21.81
CA TRP A 558 -2.85 19.71 21.54
C TRP A 558 -1.51 20.44 21.53
N THR A 559 -0.81 20.34 20.40
CA THR A 559 0.53 20.91 20.22
C THR A 559 0.53 21.96 19.10
N VAL A 560 1.29 23.03 19.31
CA VAL A 560 1.44 24.13 18.36
C VAL A 560 2.79 24.00 17.65
N GLY A 561 2.83 24.31 16.36
CA GLY A 561 4.09 24.34 15.59
C GLY A 561 5.09 25.33 16.20
N CYS A 562 6.36 25.18 15.84
CA CYS A 562 7.37 26.14 16.30
C CYS A 562 7.18 27.49 15.58
N ARG A 563 7.65 28.59 16.18
CA ARG A 563 7.55 29.93 15.54
C ARG A 563 8.13 29.95 14.13
N GLY A 564 9.21 29.20 13.90
CA GLY A 564 9.85 29.08 12.59
C GLY A 564 8.92 28.54 11.50
N ASP A 565 7.96 27.67 11.83
CA ASP A 565 7.03 27.09 10.85
C ASP A 565 6.11 28.15 10.26
N TYR A 566 5.56 28.99 11.13
CA TYR A 566 4.62 30.04 10.78
C TYR A 566 5.34 31.21 10.10
N ASP A 567 6.53 31.60 10.59
CA ASP A 567 7.37 32.60 9.92
C ASP A 567 7.74 32.12 8.50
N ARG A 568 8.10 30.83 8.33
CA ARG A 568 8.37 30.22 7.01
C ARG A 568 7.12 30.18 6.13
N TRP A 569 5.95 29.89 6.69
CA TRP A 569 4.69 29.95 5.95
C TRP A 569 4.46 31.36 5.43
N ALA A 570 4.51 32.37 6.29
CA ALA A 570 4.33 33.78 5.92
C ALA A 570 5.26 34.19 4.76
N ASP A 571 6.53 33.78 4.82
CA ASP A 571 7.49 34.02 3.74
C ASP A 571 7.07 33.34 2.42
N LEU A 572 6.66 32.07 2.47
CA LEU A 572 6.28 31.30 1.29
C LEU A 572 5.02 31.84 0.59
N VAL A 573 4.12 32.49 1.33
CA VAL A 573 2.87 33.05 0.78
C VAL A 573 2.91 34.57 0.61
N ASP A 574 3.97 35.22 1.10
CA ASP A 574 4.16 36.68 1.13
C ASP A 574 3.01 37.40 1.86
N ASP A 575 2.75 36.96 3.10
CA ASP A 575 1.65 37.49 3.90
C ASP A 575 1.89 37.33 5.42
N PRO A 576 2.00 38.43 6.18
CA PRO A 576 2.25 38.38 7.62
C PRO A 576 1.08 37.79 8.41
N ARG A 577 -0.12 37.65 7.84
CA ARG A 577 -1.26 36.99 8.53
C ARG A 577 -0.94 35.57 8.97
N PHE A 578 0.07 34.94 8.37
CA PHE A 578 0.53 33.59 8.66
C PHE A 578 1.77 33.54 9.56
N ASP A 579 2.34 34.67 9.96
CA ASP A 579 3.52 34.69 10.85
C ASP A 579 3.17 34.20 12.26
N TRP A 580 4.19 33.93 13.07
CA TRP A 580 3.99 33.43 14.43
C TRP A 580 3.10 34.34 15.27
N VAL A 581 3.27 35.66 15.20
CA VAL A 581 2.54 36.61 16.07
C VAL A 581 1.04 36.56 15.80
N HIS A 582 0.65 36.58 14.52
CA HIS A 582 -0.76 36.54 14.14
C HIS A 582 -1.37 35.15 14.37
N MET A 583 -0.62 34.08 14.11
CA MET A 583 -1.09 32.72 14.33
C MET A 583 -1.22 32.39 15.82
N GLN A 584 -0.28 32.84 16.66
CA GLN A 584 -0.36 32.70 18.11
C GLN A 584 -1.59 33.43 18.67
N ALA A 585 -1.91 34.63 18.18
CA ALA A 585 -3.12 35.35 18.59
C ALA A 585 -4.40 34.56 18.26
N ARG A 586 -4.48 33.95 17.07
CA ARG A 586 -5.62 33.09 16.67
C ARG A 586 -5.70 31.81 17.50
N PHE A 587 -4.55 31.19 17.77
CA PHE A 587 -4.46 30.02 18.64
C PHE A 587 -5.02 30.33 20.03
N LYS A 588 -4.58 31.43 20.65
CA LYS A 588 -5.09 31.87 21.96
C LYS A 588 -6.60 32.18 21.95
N ALA A 589 -7.16 32.60 20.82
CA ALA A 589 -8.60 32.82 20.69
C ALA A 589 -9.40 31.50 20.58
N LEU A 590 -8.77 30.40 20.15
CA LEU A 590 -9.40 29.10 20.01
C LEU A 590 -9.45 28.32 21.32
N GLU A 591 -8.42 28.44 22.17
CA GLU A 591 -8.27 27.65 23.37
C GLU A 591 -8.72 28.33 24.67
N SER A 592 -9.20 27.51 25.60
CA SER A 592 -9.26 27.79 27.03
C SER A 592 -8.39 26.76 27.73
N PHE A 593 -7.14 27.15 28.00
CA PHE A 593 -6.11 26.31 28.58
C PHE A 593 -6.22 26.24 30.10
N GLN A 594 -6.25 25.01 30.61
CA GLN A 594 -6.48 24.68 32.02
C GLN A 594 -5.25 23.92 32.55
N THR A 595 -4.66 24.39 33.65
CA THR A 595 -3.36 23.85 34.12
C THR A 595 -3.17 23.93 35.64
N GLU A 596 -4.11 24.48 36.39
CA GLU A 596 -4.00 24.75 37.83
C GLU A 596 -3.73 23.46 38.63
N ASP A 597 -4.48 22.40 38.35
CA ASP A 597 -4.32 21.10 39.03
C ASP A 597 -2.94 20.47 38.75
N ALA A 598 -2.44 20.62 37.52
CA ALA A 598 -1.17 20.07 37.09
C ALA A 598 0.03 20.89 37.61
N GLU A 599 -0.05 22.22 37.60
CA GLU A 599 0.96 23.10 38.21
C GLU A 599 1.10 22.81 39.71
N ALA A 600 -0.03 22.59 40.41
CA ALA A 600 -0.03 22.27 41.83
C ALA A 600 0.59 20.90 42.15
N SER A 601 0.40 19.91 41.26
CA SER A 601 0.80 18.51 41.51
C SER A 601 2.16 18.14 40.90
N TYR A 602 2.56 18.80 39.80
CA TYR A 602 3.69 18.42 38.96
C TYR A 602 4.57 19.62 38.56
N GLY A 603 4.62 20.67 39.39
CA GLY A 603 5.30 21.95 39.09
C GLY A 603 6.79 21.87 38.74
N ASP A 604 7.45 20.74 39.01
CA ASP A 604 8.83 20.49 38.55
C ASP A 604 8.93 20.34 37.02
N TYR A 605 7.84 19.91 36.38
CA TYR A 605 7.74 19.62 34.94
C TYR A 605 6.65 20.45 34.23
N VAL A 606 5.76 21.13 34.96
CA VAL A 606 4.69 21.97 34.41
C VAL A 606 4.82 23.38 34.96
N ALA A 607 5.10 24.33 34.09
CA ALA A 607 5.10 25.75 34.42
C ALA A 607 4.87 26.60 33.16
N PRO A 608 3.74 26.39 32.45
CA PRO A 608 3.45 27.10 31.22
C PRO A 608 3.30 28.60 31.46
N ARG A 609 3.73 29.39 30.48
CA ARG A 609 3.58 30.84 30.57
C ARG A 609 2.17 31.22 30.17
N ARG A 610 1.37 31.71 31.12
CA ARG A 610 -0.04 32.06 30.88
C ARG A 610 -0.27 33.03 29.71
N ASP A 611 0.70 33.91 29.42
CA ASP A 611 0.62 34.84 28.29
C ASP A 611 0.74 34.16 26.92
N ASP A 612 1.32 32.96 26.85
CA ASP A 612 1.49 32.20 25.61
C ASP A 612 0.20 31.42 25.25
N HIS A 613 -0.79 31.40 26.16
CA HIS A 613 -2.00 30.58 26.08
C HIS A 613 -3.32 31.37 26.09
N GLY A 614 -4.36 30.76 25.52
CA GLY A 614 -5.73 31.25 25.56
C GLY A 614 -6.46 30.82 26.84
N GLN A 615 -7.34 31.67 27.37
CA GLN A 615 -8.11 31.38 28.59
C GLN A 615 -9.62 31.33 28.36
N HIS A 616 -10.09 31.81 27.22
CA HIS A 616 -11.51 32.09 26.98
C HIS A 616 -12.03 31.54 25.64
N GLY A 617 -11.19 30.83 24.88
CA GLY A 617 -11.62 30.17 23.66
C GLY A 617 -12.59 29.02 23.91
N PRO A 618 -13.38 28.63 22.91
CA PRO A 618 -14.40 27.60 23.04
C PRO A 618 -13.83 26.19 23.27
N LEU A 619 -12.58 25.93 22.87
CA LEU A 619 -11.97 24.61 22.98
C LEU A 619 -11.26 24.50 24.34
N LYS A 620 -11.79 23.65 25.23
CA LYS A 620 -11.17 23.39 26.53
C LYS A 620 -10.04 22.39 26.37
N VAL A 621 -8.84 22.79 26.80
CA VAL A 621 -7.61 22.01 26.63
C VAL A 621 -6.78 22.09 27.90
N GLY A 622 -5.90 21.12 28.13
CA GLY A 622 -5.12 21.10 29.36
C GLY A 622 -4.35 19.80 29.57
N TYR A 623 -3.70 19.73 30.72
CA TYR A 623 -3.11 18.48 31.20
C TYR A 623 -4.18 17.57 31.82
N ALA A 624 -3.92 16.27 31.85
CA ALA A 624 -4.74 15.38 32.66
C ALA A 624 -4.60 15.79 34.13
N LYS A 625 -5.71 15.73 34.89
CA LYS A 625 -5.73 16.15 36.29
C LYS A 625 -4.83 15.28 37.18
N LEU A 626 -4.87 13.98 36.95
CA LEU A 626 -4.02 12.99 37.60
C LEU A 626 -3.28 12.20 36.53
N TRP A 627 -2.00 11.92 36.77
CA TRP A 627 -1.13 11.23 35.82
C TRP A 627 -0.90 9.79 36.27
N GLU A 628 -0.58 8.92 35.30
CA GLU A 628 -0.06 7.60 35.62
C GLU A 628 1.24 7.73 36.43
N ARG A 629 1.44 6.82 37.41
CA ARG A 629 2.50 6.96 38.41
C ARG A 629 3.91 6.97 37.84
N ASP A 630 4.10 6.43 36.64
CA ASP A 630 5.38 6.31 35.95
C ASP A 630 5.72 7.50 35.03
N ILE A 631 4.81 8.46 34.83
CA ILE A 631 5.05 9.65 34.01
C ILE A 631 6.20 10.50 34.55
N VAL A 632 6.16 10.86 35.84
CA VAL A 632 7.22 11.66 36.49
C VAL A 632 8.55 10.89 36.53
N PRO A 633 8.60 9.61 36.96
CA PRO A 633 9.80 8.79 36.85
C PRO A 633 10.39 8.73 35.43
N MET A 634 9.57 8.65 34.38
CA MET A 634 10.08 8.66 33.01
C MET A 634 10.66 10.01 32.59
N LEU A 635 10.05 11.12 33.02
CA LEU A 635 10.61 12.46 32.82
C LEU A 635 11.96 12.61 33.53
N ASP A 636 12.10 12.07 34.74
CA ASP A 636 13.40 11.98 35.44
C ASP A 636 14.41 11.17 34.62
N VAL A 637 14.00 10.06 34.00
CA VAL A 637 14.88 9.25 33.14
C VAL A 637 15.39 10.05 31.93
N PHE A 638 14.52 10.80 31.25
CA PHE A 638 14.95 11.67 30.15
C PHE A 638 15.94 12.73 30.64
N ARG A 639 15.65 13.41 31.75
CA ARG A 639 16.54 14.41 32.36
C ARG A 639 17.91 13.80 32.71
N ASP A 640 17.91 12.66 33.39
CA ASP A 640 19.12 11.98 33.85
C ASP A 640 19.97 11.48 32.66
N ALA A 641 19.32 11.08 31.56
CA ALA A 641 19.98 10.70 30.31
C ALA A 641 20.50 11.91 29.49
N GLY A 642 20.28 13.14 29.98
CA GLY A 642 20.80 14.38 29.41
C GLY A 642 19.92 15.01 28.34
N PHE A 643 18.66 14.58 28.19
CA PHE A 643 17.72 15.25 27.31
C PHE A 643 17.28 16.59 27.91
N PRO A 644 17.18 17.67 27.11
CA PRO A 644 16.67 18.94 27.58
C PRO A 644 15.22 18.78 28.03
N ILE A 645 14.86 19.38 29.17
CA ILE A 645 13.49 19.38 29.68
C ILE A 645 12.84 20.72 29.38
N THR A 646 11.62 20.69 28.86
CA THR A 646 10.76 21.86 28.72
C THR A 646 9.53 21.72 29.63
N ARG A 647 9.09 22.86 30.15
CA ARG A 647 7.89 22.95 31.01
C ARG A 647 6.66 23.44 30.25
N ASP A 648 6.83 23.74 28.96
CA ASP A 648 5.80 24.23 28.06
C ASP A 648 6.21 23.95 26.60
N LEU A 649 5.50 23.01 25.97
CA LEU A 649 5.75 22.64 24.58
C LEU A 649 5.14 23.64 23.58
N ASN A 650 4.22 24.51 24.02
CA ASN A 650 3.44 25.39 23.15
C ASN A 650 3.87 26.87 23.24
N SER A 651 5.01 27.16 23.87
CA SER A 651 5.57 28.51 24.04
C SER A 651 6.06 29.19 22.74
N GLY A 652 5.95 28.50 21.59
CA GLY A 652 6.58 28.88 20.31
C GLY A 652 7.99 28.32 20.11
N ASN A 653 8.58 27.75 21.16
CA ASN A 653 9.79 26.94 21.09
C ASN A 653 9.51 25.56 21.71
N PRO A 654 9.24 24.51 20.90
CA PRO A 654 8.88 23.20 21.41
C PRO A 654 10.10 22.37 21.86
N LEU A 655 11.33 22.89 21.73
CA LEU A 655 12.54 22.11 21.96
C LEU A 655 12.66 21.65 23.43
N GLY A 656 12.82 20.34 23.60
CA GLY A 656 12.88 19.68 24.90
C GLY A 656 11.82 18.59 25.07
N ILE A 657 11.98 17.79 26.12
CA ILE A 657 11.03 16.76 26.56
C ILE A 657 10.15 17.35 27.67
N GLY A 658 8.84 17.15 27.58
CA GLY A 658 7.88 17.62 28.56
C GLY A 658 6.53 16.90 28.47
N PRO A 659 5.60 17.20 29.39
CA PRO A 659 4.24 16.69 29.31
C PRO A 659 3.48 17.32 28.13
N VAL A 660 2.82 16.49 27.32
CA VAL A 660 2.00 16.95 26.19
C VAL A 660 0.70 17.58 26.69
N ILE A 661 0.31 18.72 26.13
CA ILE A 661 -1.01 19.32 26.40
C ILE A 661 -2.07 18.54 25.61
N ASN A 662 -3.22 18.26 26.21
CA ASN A 662 -4.28 17.48 25.59
C ASN A 662 -5.46 18.35 25.17
N SER A 663 -6.13 17.98 24.08
CA SER A 663 -7.44 18.51 23.70
C SER A 663 -8.54 17.86 24.54
N CYS A 664 -8.37 17.92 25.86
CA CYS A 664 -9.23 17.31 26.86
C CYS A 664 -9.31 18.20 28.10
N TYR A 665 -10.42 18.08 28.83
CA TYR A 665 -10.63 18.76 30.10
C TYR A 665 -11.52 17.92 31.02
N GLN A 666 -11.12 17.74 32.28
CA GLN A 666 -11.87 16.97 33.28
C GLN A 666 -12.28 15.56 32.79
N GLY A 667 -11.33 14.83 32.21
CA GLY A 667 -11.54 13.47 31.70
C GLY A 667 -12.39 13.40 30.43
N ARG A 668 -12.75 14.54 29.84
CA ARG A 668 -13.56 14.63 28.60
C ARG A 668 -12.74 15.16 27.45
N ARG A 669 -12.87 14.55 26.27
CA ARG A 669 -12.28 15.03 25.02
C ARG A 669 -12.99 16.29 24.53
N THR A 670 -12.24 17.15 23.87
CA THR A 670 -12.71 18.33 23.15
C THR A 670 -12.46 18.10 21.66
N THR A 671 -13.50 18.21 20.84
CA THR A 671 -13.43 18.01 19.38
C THR A 671 -14.03 19.21 18.66
N ALA A 672 -13.95 19.25 17.33
CA ALA A 672 -14.44 20.41 16.58
C ALA A 672 -15.96 20.59 16.66
N THR A 673 -16.71 19.55 17.08
CA THR A 673 -18.16 19.66 17.31
C THR A 673 -18.49 20.66 18.41
N THR A 674 -17.58 20.91 19.36
CA THR A 674 -17.73 21.93 20.40
C THR A 674 -17.96 23.33 19.81
N LEU A 675 -17.40 23.64 18.64
CA LEU A 675 -17.59 24.93 17.96
C LEU A 675 -19.00 25.13 17.40
N LEU A 676 -19.72 24.02 17.20
CA LEU A 676 -21.09 24.03 16.68
C LEU A 676 -22.13 24.00 17.81
N GLN A 677 -21.70 23.82 19.06
CA GLN A 677 -22.60 23.86 20.21
C GLN A 677 -23.14 25.29 20.38
N ASN A 678 -24.44 25.42 20.61
CA ASN A 678 -25.15 26.71 20.71
C ASN A 678 -25.03 27.58 19.45
N SER A 679 -24.94 26.97 18.27
CA SER A 679 -24.94 27.69 17.00
C SER A 679 -26.22 28.50 16.80
N SER A 680 -26.09 29.61 16.06
CA SER A 680 -27.20 30.49 15.73
C SER A 680 -28.13 29.86 14.69
N ASP A 681 -29.37 30.34 14.62
CA ASP A 681 -30.45 29.84 13.75
C ASP A 681 -30.14 29.94 12.24
N ASN A 682 -29.13 30.73 11.87
CA ASN A 682 -28.62 30.88 10.50
C ASN A 682 -27.57 29.83 10.09
N LEU A 683 -27.20 28.89 10.96
CA LEU A 683 -26.33 27.75 10.61
C LEU A 683 -27.15 26.46 10.46
N THR A 684 -27.17 25.91 9.25
CA THR A 684 -27.72 24.57 8.97
C THR A 684 -26.57 23.58 8.86
N THR A 685 -26.61 22.51 9.66
CA THR A 685 -25.65 21.39 9.58
C THR A 685 -26.36 20.14 9.09
N MET A 686 -25.85 19.52 8.04
CA MET A 686 -26.37 18.27 7.47
C MET A 686 -25.29 17.20 7.53
N THR A 687 -25.61 16.10 8.21
CA THR A 687 -24.77 14.89 8.29
C THR A 687 -25.28 13.83 7.32
N GLU A 688 -24.47 12.79 7.08
CA GLU A 688 -24.75 11.73 6.11
C GLU A 688 -25.04 12.29 4.70
N CYS A 689 -24.41 13.43 4.37
CA CYS A 689 -24.61 14.18 3.14
C CYS A 689 -23.29 14.27 2.35
N PRO A 690 -22.84 13.17 1.72
CA PRO A 690 -21.61 13.19 0.93
C PRO A 690 -21.76 14.12 -0.27
N VAL A 691 -20.79 15.01 -0.46
CA VAL A 691 -20.70 15.88 -1.63
C VAL A 691 -20.01 15.12 -2.76
N GLU A 692 -20.68 15.06 -3.91
CA GLU A 692 -20.23 14.29 -5.06
C GLU A 692 -19.52 15.15 -6.10
N ARG A 693 -20.00 16.38 -6.30
CA ARG A 693 -19.46 17.32 -7.30
C ARG A 693 -19.78 18.77 -6.97
N LEU A 694 -18.93 19.68 -7.43
CA LEU A 694 -19.22 21.12 -7.50
C LEU A 694 -20.15 21.43 -8.69
N ILE A 695 -21.02 22.44 -8.55
CA ILE A 695 -21.86 22.96 -9.62
C ILE A 695 -21.19 24.22 -10.18
N LEU A 696 -20.94 24.24 -11.49
CA LEU A 696 -20.22 25.33 -12.15
C LEU A 696 -21.02 25.99 -13.27
N GLU A 697 -20.89 27.31 -13.36
CA GLU A 697 -21.25 28.12 -14.52
C GLU A 697 -19.97 28.71 -15.14
N GLY A 698 -19.47 28.07 -16.20
CA GLY A 698 -18.17 28.39 -16.75
C GLY A 698 -17.05 28.09 -15.74
N LYS A 699 -16.36 29.13 -15.27
CA LYS A 699 -15.29 29.03 -14.25
C LYS A 699 -15.72 29.51 -12.86
N ARG A 700 -17.02 29.70 -12.64
CA ARG A 700 -17.58 30.08 -11.34
C ARG A 700 -18.29 28.90 -10.70
N VAL A 701 -17.92 28.56 -9.47
CA VAL A 701 -18.67 27.62 -8.63
C VAL A 701 -19.87 28.35 -8.02
N ILE A 702 -21.06 27.77 -8.15
CA ILE A 702 -22.32 28.35 -7.66
C ILE A 702 -23.03 27.46 -6.63
N GLY A 703 -22.48 26.28 -6.34
CA GLY A 703 -23.13 25.32 -5.46
C GLY A 703 -22.49 23.93 -5.49
N VAL A 704 -23.18 22.97 -4.90
CA VAL A 704 -22.74 21.57 -4.78
C VAL A 704 -23.89 20.59 -5.01
N GLU A 705 -23.56 19.43 -5.57
CA GLU A 705 -24.43 18.25 -5.62
C GLU A 705 -24.06 17.33 -4.44
N ALA A 706 -25.04 17.03 -3.59
CA ALA A 706 -24.84 16.22 -2.39
C ALA A 706 -26.09 15.39 -2.07
N ALA A 707 -25.90 14.10 -1.81
CA ALA A 707 -26.98 13.16 -1.46
C ALA A 707 -28.22 13.23 -2.40
N GLY A 708 -27.99 13.39 -3.71
CA GLY A 708 -29.06 13.50 -4.71
C GLY A 708 -29.81 14.85 -4.74
N ALA A 709 -29.38 15.84 -3.96
CA ALA A 709 -29.92 17.20 -3.95
C ALA A 709 -28.87 18.23 -4.44
N ARG A 710 -29.36 19.43 -4.77
CA ARG A 710 -28.53 20.57 -5.20
C ARG A 710 -28.68 21.71 -4.20
N TYR A 711 -27.54 22.23 -3.74
CA TYR A 711 -27.46 23.37 -2.83
C TYR A 711 -26.69 24.49 -3.50
N PHE A 712 -27.20 25.72 -3.42
CA PHE A 712 -26.62 26.88 -4.10
C PHE A 712 -26.07 27.90 -3.11
N ALA A 713 -24.92 28.48 -3.44
CA ALA A 713 -24.26 29.52 -2.67
C ALA A 713 -24.39 30.87 -3.40
N SER A 714 -24.97 31.87 -2.75
CA SER A 714 -25.06 33.23 -3.28
C SER A 714 -23.70 33.95 -3.26
N LYS A 715 -22.82 33.60 -2.31
CA LYS A 715 -21.45 34.10 -2.19
C LYS A 715 -20.43 33.06 -2.64
N GLU A 716 -20.08 32.09 -1.77
CA GLU A 716 -18.99 31.14 -2.03
C GLU A 716 -19.23 29.73 -1.48
N VAL A 717 -18.61 28.76 -2.14
CA VAL A 717 -18.40 27.40 -1.63
C VAL A 717 -16.99 27.30 -1.05
N ILE A 718 -16.86 26.70 0.14
CA ILE A 718 -15.59 26.50 0.84
C ILE A 718 -15.38 25.00 1.08
N LEU A 719 -14.31 24.45 0.53
CA LEU A 719 -13.92 23.06 0.75
C LEU A 719 -13.04 22.93 2.00
N SER A 720 -13.45 22.04 2.90
CA SER A 720 -12.77 21.67 4.13
C SER A 720 -12.80 20.15 4.34
N ALA A 721 -12.74 19.38 3.26
CA ALA A 721 -12.82 17.92 3.26
C ALA A 721 -11.48 17.25 3.65
N GLY A 722 -10.41 18.04 3.86
CA GLY A 722 -9.11 17.57 4.30
C GLY A 722 -8.18 17.19 3.15
N SER A 723 -6.91 16.95 3.48
CA SER A 723 -5.81 16.74 2.52
C SER A 723 -5.99 15.57 1.55
N LEU A 724 -6.94 14.67 1.77
CA LEU A 724 -7.17 13.52 0.90
C LEU A 724 -8.42 13.68 0.04
N ASP A 725 -9.53 14.17 0.60
CA ASP A 725 -10.81 14.26 -0.11
C ASP A 725 -11.05 15.61 -0.80
N THR A 726 -10.45 16.70 -0.32
CA THR A 726 -10.49 17.99 -1.02
C THR A 726 -9.93 17.91 -2.45
N PRO A 727 -8.70 17.39 -2.69
CA PRO A 727 -8.20 17.24 -4.06
C PRO A 727 -9.05 16.27 -4.89
N LYS A 728 -9.66 15.26 -4.27
CA LYS A 728 -10.61 14.34 -4.94
C LYS A 728 -11.80 15.10 -5.49
N LEU A 729 -12.47 15.90 -4.65
CA LEU A 729 -13.65 16.66 -5.04
C LEU A 729 -13.34 17.70 -6.13
N LEU A 730 -12.19 18.36 -6.05
CA LEU A 730 -11.71 19.27 -7.10
C LEU A 730 -11.52 18.53 -8.43
N MET A 731 -10.79 17.41 -8.42
CA MET A 731 -10.51 16.64 -9.64
C MET A 731 -11.81 16.07 -10.25
N LEU A 732 -12.70 15.50 -9.45
CA LEU A 732 -14.01 14.99 -9.91
C LEU A 732 -14.93 16.10 -10.47
N SER A 733 -14.65 17.35 -10.11
CA SER A 733 -15.34 18.53 -10.63
C SER A 733 -14.61 19.18 -11.82
N GLY A 734 -13.60 18.52 -12.39
CA GLY A 734 -12.87 19.02 -13.57
C GLY A 734 -11.80 20.06 -13.27
N ILE A 735 -11.37 20.19 -12.01
CA ILE A 735 -10.35 21.14 -11.55
C ILE A 735 -9.15 20.35 -11.01
N GLY A 736 -8.06 20.27 -11.79
CA GLY A 736 -6.90 19.46 -11.41
C GLY A 736 -5.96 19.18 -12.58
N PRO A 737 -4.98 18.27 -12.44
CA PRO A 737 -4.02 18.00 -13.50
C PRO A 737 -4.71 17.47 -14.75
N GLY A 738 -4.59 18.17 -15.88
CA GLY A 738 -5.32 17.86 -17.11
C GLY A 738 -5.07 16.43 -17.61
N SER A 739 -3.87 15.90 -17.40
CA SER A 739 -3.53 14.50 -17.72
C SER A 739 -4.30 13.49 -16.87
N GLN A 740 -4.47 13.74 -15.57
CA GLN A 740 -5.27 12.91 -14.66
C GLN A 740 -6.75 12.96 -15.04
N LEU A 741 -7.29 14.17 -15.27
CA LEU A 741 -8.68 14.35 -15.64
C LEU A 741 -9.01 13.64 -16.97
N ALA A 742 -8.16 13.83 -17.99
CA ALA A 742 -8.32 13.18 -19.29
C ALA A 742 -8.26 11.64 -19.19
N LYS A 743 -7.35 11.11 -18.36
CA LYS A 743 -7.21 9.66 -18.13
C LYS A 743 -8.52 9.02 -17.64
N HIS A 744 -9.30 9.73 -16.82
CA HIS A 744 -10.55 9.23 -16.25
C HIS A 744 -11.80 9.76 -16.97
N GLY A 745 -11.66 10.39 -18.14
CA GLY A 745 -12.79 10.89 -18.92
C GLY A 745 -13.54 12.05 -18.26
N ILE A 746 -12.90 12.78 -17.34
CA ILE A 746 -13.49 13.93 -16.65
C ILE A 746 -13.26 15.19 -17.51
N PRO A 747 -14.30 15.99 -17.80
CA PRO A 747 -14.14 17.25 -18.52
C PRO A 747 -13.18 18.20 -17.81
N ILE A 748 -12.18 18.70 -18.53
CA ILE A 748 -11.19 19.65 -17.99
C ILE A 748 -11.80 21.05 -17.99
N ILE A 749 -12.20 21.54 -16.81
CA ILE A 749 -12.67 22.92 -16.63
C ILE A 749 -11.47 23.83 -16.36
N CYS A 750 -10.55 23.38 -15.50
CA CYS A 750 -9.31 24.08 -15.22
C CYS A 750 -8.17 23.10 -15.01
N ASP A 751 -7.18 23.16 -15.88
CA ASP A 751 -5.92 22.43 -15.73
C ASP A 751 -5.08 23.13 -14.64
N LEU A 752 -4.98 22.48 -13.48
CA LEU A 752 -4.18 22.91 -12.33
C LEU A 752 -3.33 21.73 -11.88
N SER A 753 -2.12 21.62 -12.43
CA SER A 753 -1.18 20.52 -12.17
C SER A 753 -0.76 20.40 -10.70
N ALA A 754 -0.87 21.47 -9.92
CA ALA A 754 -0.53 21.50 -8.49
C ALA A 754 -1.50 20.69 -7.61
N ILE A 755 -2.74 20.45 -8.04
CA ILE A 755 -3.73 19.72 -7.25
C ILE A 755 -3.33 18.24 -7.14
N GLY A 756 -3.35 17.74 -5.91
CA GLY A 756 -2.97 16.37 -5.57
C GLY A 756 -1.46 16.17 -5.39
N GLN A 757 -0.63 17.16 -5.68
CA GLN A 757 0.83 17.09 -5.53
C GLN A 757 1.27 17.51 -4.13
N ASN A 758 2.56 17.37 -3.79
CA ASN A 758 3.13 17.85 -2.52
C ASN A 758 2.43 17.27 -1.27
N LEU A 759 1.97 16.01 -1.33
CA LEU A 759 1.48 15.31 -0.15
C LEU A 759 2.64 15.19 0.85
N GLN A 760 2.44 15.77 2.03
CA GLN A 760 3.38 15.74 3.15
C GLN A 760 2.74 15.05 4.34
N ASP A 761 3.49 14.25 5.08
CA ASP A 761 3.05 13.63 6.32
C ASP A 761 4.25 13.29 7.21
N HIS A 762 4.06 13.30 8.53
CA HIS A 762 5.02 12.76 9.48
C HIS A 762 4.86 11.25 9.57
N CYS A 763 5.97 10.52 9.70
CA CYS A 763 5.95 9.09 9.94
C CYS A 763 6.66 8.74 11.25
N HIS A 764 6.31 7.60 11.82
CA HIS A 764 6.80 7.18 13.13
C HIS A 764 7.08 5.70 13.22
N VAL A 765 7.90 5.32 14.20
CA VAL A 765 8.20 3.93 14.55
C VAL A 765 8.22 3.76 16.07
N PRO A 766 7.65 2.67 16.62
CA PRO A 766 7.68 2.37 18.05
C PRO A 766 8.96 1.66 18.51
N LEU A 767 9.32 1.86 19.78
CA LEU A 767 10.33 1.13 20.53
C LEU A 767 9.72 0.77 21.90
N ALA A 768 9.46 -0.50 22.16
CA ALA A 768 8.71 -0.95 23.33
C ALA A 768 9.48 -2.00 24.15
N PHE A 769 9.33 -1.90 25.48
CA PHE A 769 10.02 -2.76 26.45
C PHE A 769 9.02 -3.35 27.44
N ARG A 770 9.25 -4.61 27.81
CA ARG A 770 8.62 -5.25 28.96
C ARG A 770 9.22 -4.66 30.24
N ARG A 771 8.37 -4.32 31.20
CA ARG A 771 8.70 -3.72 32.49
C ARG A 771 8.19 -4.61 33.63
N SER A 772 8.79 -4.49 34.80
CA SER A 772 8.28 -5.14 36.02
C SER A 772 6.82 -4.75 36.28
N LYS A 773 6.01 -5.64 36.86
CA LYS A 773 4.58 -5.37 37.14
C LYS A 773 4.39 -4.16 38.07
N GLU A 774 5.37 -3.89 38.92
CA GLU A 774 5.36 -2.80 39.88
C GLU A 774 5.73 -1.45 39.25
N SER A 775 6.18 -1.42 37.99
CA SER A 775 6.61 -0.18 37.33
C SER A 775 5.46 0.80 37.08
N ASN A 776 4.28 0.33 36.65
CA ASN A 776 3.06 1.14 36.50
C ASN A 776 1.78 0.33 36.75
N ASP A 777 0.63 1.00 36.74
CA ASP A 777 -0.66 0.39 37.10
C ASP A 777 -1.50 -0.08 35.89
N ARG A 778 -0.94 0.00 34.67
CA ARG A 778 -1.66 -0.41 33.44
C ARG A 778 -2.05 -1.88 33.49
N TYR A 779 -1.14 -2.75 33.91
CA TYR A 779 -1.40 -4.19 34.01
C TYR A 779 -2.62 -4.50 34.88
N SER A 780 -2.69 -3.90 36.08
CA SER A 780 -3.81 -4.09 37.01
C SER A 780 -5.14 -3.52 36.51
N PHE A 781 -5.10 -2.45 35.72
CA PHE A 781 -6.32 -1.82 35.21
C PHE A 781 -6.87 -2.54 33.98
N TYR A 782 -6.02 -2.83 32.99
CA TYR A 782 -6.43 -3.42 31.72
C TYR A 782 -6.50 -4.95 31.74
N GLY A 783 -5.78 -5.61 32.66
CA GLY A 783 -5.81 -7.07 32.82
C GLY A 783 -7.09 -7.62 33.48
N GLU A 784 -7.94 -6.76 34.06
CA GLU A 784 -9.16 -7.14 34.77
C GLU A 784 -10.40 -6.50 34.12
N PRO A 785 -11.16 -7.22 33.28
CA PRO A 785 -12.28 -6.65 32.51
C PRO A 785 -13.34 -5.93 33.36
N THR A 786 -13.61 -6.43 34.57
CA THR A 786 -14.57 -5.81 35.51
C THR A 786 -14.14 -4.41 35.96
N ALA A 787 -12.84 -4.20 36.20
CA ALA A 787 -12.31 -2.91 36.64
C ALA A 787 -12.51 -1.81 35.59
N SER A 788 -12.31 -2.14 34.30
CA SER A 788 -12.50 -1.21 33.20
C SER A 788 -13.96 -0.78 33.01
N GLN A 789 -14.92 -1.68 33.27
CA GLN A 789 -16.36 -1.41 33.18
C GLN A 789 -16.85 -0.58 34.37
N GLU A 790 -16.45 -0.92 35.59
CA GLU A 790 -16.79 -0.14 36.79
C GLU A 790 -16.20 1.29 36.73
N ALA A 791 -15.01 1.42 36.16
CA ALA A 791 -14.40 2.73 35.91
C ALA A 791 -15.21 3.58 34.92
N LEU A 792 -15.86 2.97 33.92
CA LEU A 792 -16.69 3.69 32.96
C LEU A 792 -17.96 4.22 33.62
N GLU A 793 -18.59 3.43 34.50
CA GLU A 793 -19.74 3.91 35.28
C GLU A 793 -19.36 5.07 36.20
N THR A 794 -18.18 5.03 36.81
CA THR A 794 -17.66 6.16 37.61
C THR A 794 -17.49 7.41 36.75
N TRP A 795 -16.87 7.26 35.58
CA TRP A 795 -16.67 8.37 34.65
C TRP A 795 -17.99 8.98 34.15
N ARG A 796 -19.02 8.15 33.90
CA ARG A 796 -20.35 8.64 33.47
C ARG A 796 -21.03 9.55 34.50
N ILE A 797 -20.69 9.43 35.79
CA ILE A 797 -21.28 10.25 36.87
C ILE A 797 -20.71 11.67 36.86
N ASP A 798 -19.38 11.82 36.83
CA ASP A 798 -18.72 13.12 37.02
C ASP A 798 -17.44 13.33 36.19
N GLY A 799 -17.09 12.41 35.29
CA GLY A 799 -15.87 12.46 34.47
C GLY A 799 -14.59 12.02 35.17
N THR A 800 -14.69 11.49 36.40
CA THR A 800 -13.53 11.08 37.19
C THR A 800 -13.29 9.57 37.15
N GLY A 801 -12.26 9.09 37.86
CA GLY A 801 -11.91 7.67 37.95
C GLY A 801 -10.85 7.23 36.95
N PRO A 802 -10.55 5.92 36.86
CA PRO A 802 -9.41 5.40 36.10
C PRO A 802 -9.35 5.82 34.62
N TRP A 803 -10.50 5.97 33.94
CA TRP A 803 -10.56 6.43 32.54
C TRP A 803 -10.20 7.92 32.34
N SER A 804 -9.99 8.68 33.42
CA SER A 804 -9.44 10.04 33.42
C SER A 804 -7.95 10.09 33.79
N ILE A 805 -7.30 8.93 33.96
CA ILE A 805 -5.90 8.77 34.36
C ILE A 805 -5.13 8.00 33.29
N PHE A 806 -5.55 6.76 33.02
CA PHE A 806 -4.83 5.86 32.13
C PHE A 806 -4.97 6.28 30.67
N GLY A 807 -3.84 6.41 29.97
CA GLY A 807 -3.80 6.86 28.58
C GLY A 807 -4.17 8.33 28.38
N CYS A 808 -4.32 9.12 29.44
CA CYS A 808 -4.76 10.53 29.35
C CYS A 808 -3.57 11.51 29.26
N GLN A 809 -2.45 11.20 29.91
CA GLN A 809 -1.23 12.00 29.85
C GLN A 809 -0.10 11.25 29.13
N CYS A 810 0.56 11.92 28.20
CA CYS A 810 1.77 11.44 27.55
C CYS A 810 2.94 12.41 27.78
N VAL A 811 4.15 11.90 27.56
CA VAL A 811 5.38 12.68 27.49
C VAL A 811 5.75 12.79 26.03
N GLY A 812 6.08 13.98 25.57
CA GLY A 812 6.49 14.27 24.20
C GLY A 812 7.66 15.23 24.19
N GLY A 813 8.38 15.30 23.09
CA GLY A 813 9.42 16.31 22.97
C GLY A 813 10.06 16.39 21.61
N TRP A 814 10.41 17.61 21.22
CA TRP A 814 11.00 17.94 19.94
C TRP A 814 12.48 18.21 20.12
N LEU A 815 13.30 17.60 19.28
CA LEU A 815 14.74 17.56 19.50
C LEU A 815 15.51 17.93 18.24
N LYS A 816 16.68 18.54 18.45
CA LYS A 816 17.70 18.75 17.43
C LYS A 816 18.84 17.78 17.68
N SER A 817 19.39 17.25 16.60
CA SER A 817 20.57 16.40 16.62
C SER A 817 21.69 17.04 15.81
N SER A 818 22.85 17.25 16.42
CA SER A 818 24.04 17.73 15.72
C SER A 818 24.54 16.71 14.70
N SER A 819 24.38 15.41 14.96
CA SER A 819 24.72 14.34 14.01
C SER A 819 23.94 14.45 12.69
N VAL A 820 22.69 14.92 12.75
CA VAL A 820 21.90 15.23 11.55
C VAL A 820 22.52 16.42 10.81
N VAL A 821 22.82 17.54 11.49
CA VAL A 821 23.39 18.75 10.86
C VAL A 821 24.77 18.49 10.25
N ASP A 822 25.58 17.68 10.92
CA ASP A 822 26.93 17.34 10.48
C ASP A 822 26.95 16.28 9.36
N SER A 823 25.81 15.65 9.08
CA SER A 823 25.69 14.57 8.10
C SER A 823 25.95 15.02 6.67
N PHE A 824 26.29 14.07 5.81
CA PHE A 824 26.44 14.32 4.39
C PHE A 824 25.08 14.72 3.76
N GLU A 825 24.02 14.01 4.12
CA GLU A 825 22.65 14.20 3.59
C GLU A 825 22.12 15.61 3.88
N PHE A 826 22.33 16.13 5.09
CA PHE A 826 21.93 17.50 5.43
C PHE A 826 22.66 18.53 4.58
N LYS A 827 23.97 18.36 4.40
CA LYS A 827 24.81 19.27 3.60
C LYS A 827 24.44 19.27 2.10
N GLN A 828 23.73 18.24 1.62
CA GLN A 828 23.21 18.18 0.25
C GLN A 828 21.85 18.87 0.07
N LEU A 829 21.15 19.23 1.15
CA LEU A 829 19.87 19.92 1.04
C LEU A 829 20.04 21.31 0.39
N PRO A 830 19.01 21.86 -0.26
CA PRO A 830 19.03 23.25 -0.70
C PRO A 830 19.35 24.19 0.46
N ARG A 831 20.10 25.27 0.17
CA ARG A 831 20.55 26.21 1.21
C ARG A 831 19.40 26.77 2.06
N ALA A 832 18.27 27.09 1.44
CA ALA A 832 17.10 27.60 2.15
C ALA A 832 16.53 26.58 3.15
N GLU A 833 16.56 25.29 2.80
CA GLU A 833 16.13 24.21 3.70
C GLU A 833 17.14 24.01 4.84
N GLN A 834 18.44 24.08 4.57
CA GLN A 834 19.47 24.05 5.62
C GLN A 834 19.31 25.23 6.60
N GLU A 835 19.00 26.43 6.10
CA GLU A 835 18.78 27.63 6.92
C GLU A 835 17.52 27.47 7.79
N PHE A 836 16.42 26.95 7.22
CA PHE A 836 15.19 26.66 7.96
C PHE A 836 15.41 25.60 9.05
N LEU A 837 15.98 24.44 8.71
CA LEU A 837 16.24 23.36 9.66
C LEU A 837 17.24 23.74 10.76
N ASN A 838 18.20 24.63 10.47
CA ASN A 838 19.08 25.21 11.48
C ASN A 838 18.42 26.28 12.34
N GLY A 839 17.19 26.71 12.00
CA GLY A 839 16.41 27.68 12.76
C GLY A 839 16.32 27.34 14.25
N GLU A 840 16.36 28.37 15.09
CA GLU A 840 16.49 28.25 16.55
C GLU A 840 15.47 27.31 17.19
N THR A 841 14.23 27.33 16.71
CA THR A 841 13.11 26.55 17.28
C THR A 841 12.72 25.33 16.44
N VAL A 842 13.41 25.08 15.32
CA VAL A 842 13.02 24.05 14.34
C VAL A 842 13.67 22.71 14.73
N PRO A 843 12.89 21.66 15.04
CA PRO A 843 13.40 20.35 15.42
C PRO A 843 13.68 19.43 14.22
N HIS A 844 14.38 18.32 14.46
CA HIS A 844 14.58 17.26 13.46
C HIS A 844 13.65 16.06 13.69
N TYR A 845 13.31 15.75 14.94
CA TYR A 845 12.42 14.63 15.28
C TYR A 845 11.67 14.91 16.58
N GLU A 846 10.59 14.17 16.78
CA GLU A 846 9.84 14.11 18.02
C GLU A 846 10.06 12.74 18.68
N LEU A 847 10.13 12.72 20.00
CA LEU A 847 10.05 11.51 20.80
C LEU A 847 8.81 11.56 21.69
N VAL A 848 8.04 10.47 21.72
CA VAL A 848 6.88 10.30 22.58
C VAL A 848 7.09 9.10 23.49
N SER A 849 6.55 9.16 24.71
CA SER A 849 6.49 8.03 25.64
C SER A 849 5.06 7.84 26.17
N HIS A 850 4.81 6.66 26.74
CA HIS A 850 3.52 6.21 27.27
C HIS A 850 2.44 5.97 26.21
N PHE A 851 2.83 5.78 24.95
CA PHE A 851 1.89 5.40 23.89
C PHE A 851 1.17 4.08 24.27
N PRO A 852 -0.17 4.05 24.40
CA PRO A 852 -0.89 2.92 24.95
C PRO A 852 -1.18 1.83 23.91
N PHE A 853 -0.13 1.32 23.23
CA PHE A 853 -0.32 0.40 22.10
C PHE A 853 -1.02 -0.93 22.44
N HIS A 854 -1.10 -1.35 23.71
CA HIS A 854 -1.91 -2.51 24.13
C HIS A 854 -3.42 -2.34 23.82
N LEU A 855 -3.91 -1.10 23.72
CA LEU A 855 -5.28 -0.81 23.28
C LEU A 855 -5.47 -1.06 21.78
N LEU A 856 -4.38 -1.10 21.01
CA LEU A 856 -4.37 -1.37 19.58
C LEU A 856 -3.97 -2.82 19.27
N ILE A 857 -3.31 -3.51 20.20
CA ILE A 857 -2.86 -4.91 20.08
C ILE A 857 -3.36 -5.70 21.30
N PRO A 858 -4.57 -6.28 21.23
CA PRO A 858 -5.14 -7.05 22.35
C PRO A 858 -4.24 -8.23 22.78
N GLY A 859 -4.16 -8.49 24.08
CA GLY A 859 -3.40 -9.63 24.65
C GLY A 859 -1.89 -9.42 24.78
N VAL A 860 -1.36 -8.26 24.41
CA VAL A 860 0.09 -8.02 24.38
C VAL A 860 0.74 -7.84 25.76
N SER A 861 -0.03 -7.68 26.85
CA SER A 861 0.51 -7.37 28.18
C SER A 861 -0.18 -8.15 29.31
N ASP A 862 -0.42 -9.45 29.11
CA ASP A 862 -1.20 -10.30 30.05
C ASP A 862 -0.39 -10.74 31.30
N ASP A 863 0.93 -10.59 31.30
CA ASP A 863 1.80 -11.01 32.41
C ASP A 863 2.91 -10.00 32.76
N PHE A 864 2.89 -8.79 32.20
CA PHE A 864 3.84 -7.72 32.49
C PHE A 864 3.23 -6.32 32.37
N SER A 865 3.92 -5.33 32.93
CA SER A 865 3.73 -3.94 32.53
C SER A 865 4.69 -3.60 31.39
N TYR A 866 4.48 -2.51 30.67
CA TYR A 866 5.33 -2.11 29.55
C TYR A 866 5.49 -0.59 29.47
N VAL A 867 6.50 -0.14 28.74
CA VAL A 867 6.63 1.24 28.26
C VAL A 867 6.85 1.23 26.74
N CYS A 868 6.18 2.12 26.03
CA CYS A 868 6.36 2.33 24.60
C CYS A 868 6.83 3.75 24.34
N LEU A 869 7.96 3.84 23.66
CA LEU A 869 8.56 5.04 23.14
C LEU A 869 8.28 5.08 21.64
N VAL A 870 8.16 6.26 21.05
CA VAL A 870 7.92 6.44 19.61
C VAL A 870 8.84 7.54 19.11
N ALA A 871 9.54 7.31 17.99
CA ALA A 871 10.23 8.39 17.29
C ALA A 871 9.43 8.77 16.04
N LEU A 872 9.25 10.07 15.83
CA LEU A 872 8.58 10.63 14.67
C LEU A 872 9.53 11.55 13.91
N LEU A 873 9.51 11.48 12.58
CA LEU A 873 10.29 12.38 11.74
C LEU A 873 9.62 13.74 11.61
N MET A 874 10.38 14.79 11.86
CA MET A 874 9.95 16.17 11.67
C MET A 874 10.69 16.78 10.48
N ASN A 875 10.03 17.68 9.76
CA ASN A 875 10.52 18.26 8.51
C ASN A 875 11.00 17.23 7.46
N PRO A 876 10.22 16.15 7.20
CA PRO A 876 10.59 15.20 6.16
C PRO A 876 10.71 15.91 4.81
N GLN A 877 11.63 15.46 3.98
CA GLN A 877 11.92 15.98 2.64
C GLN A 877 11.30 15.09 1.55
N SER A 878 10.85 13.87 1.90
CA SER A 878 9.96 13.08 1.05
C SER A 878 8.71 13.89 0.68
N ARG A 879 8.31 13.83 -0.59
CA ARG A 879 7.07 14.44 -1.11
C ARG A 879 6.30 13.43 -1.93
N GLY A 880 5.03 13.27 -1.58
CA GLY A 880 4.11 12.36 -2.22
C GLY A 880 3.09 13.03 -3.13
N GLU A 881 2.11 12.24 -3.54
CA GLU A 881 0.95 12.70 -4.31
C GLU A 881 -0.30 11.88 -4.00
N VAL A 882 -1.45 12.42 -4.40
CA VAL A 882 -2.74 11.74 -4.44
C VAL A 882 -3.33 11.82 -5.85
N THR A 883 -3.79 10.70 -6.39
CA THR A 883 -4.26 10.61 -7.79
C THR A 883 -5.56 9.85 -7.91
N LEU A 884 -6.35 10.16 -8.95
CA LEU A 884 -7.60 9.46 -9.20
C LEU A 884 -7.38 7.98 -9.55
N GLN A 885 -8.31 7.14 -9.11
CA GLN A 885 -8.46 5.75 -9.56
C GLN A 885 -9.59 5.61 -10.58
N SER A 886 -10.65 6.40 -10.39
CA SER A 886 -11.90 6.35 -11.15
C SER A 886 -12.53 7.74 -11.19
N ALA A 887 -13.48 7.94 -12.10
CA ALA A 887 -14.39 9.09 -12.08
C ALA A 887 -15.60 8.87 -11.14
N ASP A 888 -15.71 7.68 -10.54
CA ASP A 888 -16.74 7.37 -9.54
C ASP A 888 -16.38 8.04 -8.19
N PRO A 889 -17.24 8.92 -7.65
CA PRO A 889 -16.98 9.65 -6.41
C PRO A 889 -16.89 8.74 -5.16
N THR A 890 -17.36 7.50 -5.25
CA THR A 890 -17.30 6.51 -4.16
C THR A 890 -15.93 5.84 -4.04
N VAL A 891 -15.09 5.93 -5.07
CA VAL A 891 -13.75 5.34 -5.09
C VAL A 891 -12.74 6.35 -4.50
N PRO A 892 -11.91 5.95 -3.51
CA PRO A 892 -10.90 6.83 -2.95
C PRO A 892 -9.77 7.16 -3.95
N LEU A 893 -8.95 8.16 -3.65
CA LEU A 893 -7.71 8.39 -4.41
C LEU A 893 -6.68 7.31 -4.07
N LEU A 894 -5.69 7.14 -4.94
CA LEU A 894 -4.42 6.51 -4.55
C LEU A 894 -3.65 7.48 -3.67
N PHE A 895 -3.21 7.04 -2.50
CA PHE A 895 -2.43 7.85 -1.58
C PHE A 895 -0.98 7.37 -1.56
N ASN A 896 -0.05 8.19 -2.05
CA ASN A 896 1.36 7.82 -2.09
C ASN A 896 2.23 8.87 -1.38
N PRO A 897 2.42 8.79 -0.05
CA PRO A 897 3.25 9.74 0.71
C PRO A 897 4.75 9.58 0.43
N ARG A 898 5.19 8.45 -0.15
CA ARG A 898 6.60 8.13 -0.45
C ARG A 898 7.51 8.23 0.78
N PHE A 899 7.05 7.71 1.91
CA PHE A 899 7.81 7.73 3.17
C PHE A 899 9.21 7.19 2.97
N LEU A 900 10.19 7.81 3.65
CA LEU A 900 11.62 7.45 3.61
C LEU A 900 12.28 7.49 2.22
N SER A 901 11.64 8.07 1.20
CA SER A 901 12.21 8.16 -0.15
C SER A 901 13.42 9.11 -0.21
N HIS A 902 13.42 10.18 0.59
CA HIS A 902 14.54 11.11 0.63
C HIS A 902 15.67 10.65 1.58
N PRO A 903 16.97 10.76 1.20
CA PRO A 903 18.10 10.36 2.05
C PRO A 903 18.16 11.04 3.42
N TYR A 904 17.83 12.34 3.48
CA TYR A 904 17.77 13.08 4.74
C TYR A 904 16.81 12.43 5.76
N ASP A 905 15.62 12.01 5.32
CA ASP A 905 14.62 11.40 6.20
C ASP A 905 15.15 10.12 6.83
N ARG A 906 15.87 9.30 6.05
CA ARG A 906 16.52 8.07 6.55
C ARG A 906 17.62 8.40 7.56
N ARG A 907 18.36 9.49 7.36
CA ARG A 907 19.37 9.93 8.33
C ARG A 907 18.73 10.35 9.66
N VAL A 908 17.65 11.14 9.62
CA VAL A 908 16.91 11.56 10.81
C VAL A 908 16.31 10.34 11.53
N ALA A 909 15.75 9.39 10.79
CA ALA A 909 15.25 8.13 11.32
C ALA A 909 16.30 7.40 12.15
N ILE A 910 17.50 7.25 11.61
CA ILE A 910 18.57 6.55 12.32
C ILE A 910 19.05 7.34 13.57
N GLU A 911 19.25 8.66 13.47
CA GLU A 911 19.70 9.44 14.63
C GLU A 911 18.66 9.49 15.75
N SER A 912 17.38 9.62 15.42
CA SER A 912 16.30 9.61 16.42
C SER A 912 16.25 8.28 17.18
N TYR A 913 16.50 7.15 16.50
CA TYR A 913 16.56 5.84 17.13
C TYR A 913 17.83 5.62 17.95
N ARG A 914 18.98 6.17 17.53
CA ARG A 914 20.19 6.13 18.36
C ARG A 914 19.98 6.79 19.71
N ASP A 915 19.26 7.91 19.74
CA ASP A 915 18.90 8.57 21.00
C ASP A 915 17.96 7.72 21.85
N LEU A 916 16.96 7.08 21.26
CA LEU A 916 16.09 6.16 21.98
C LEU A 916 16.84 4.92 22.51
N LEU A 917 17.76 4.35 21.72
CA LEU A 917 18.58 3.21 22.14
C LEU A 917 19.51 3.62 23.29
N LYS A 918 20.09 4.82 23.24
CA LYS A 918 20.91 5.40 24.32
C LYS A 918 20.08 5.63 25.59
N LEU A 919 18.87 6.19 25.47
CA LEU A 919 17.93 6.35 26.59
C LEU A 919 17.60 5.00 27.22
N SER A 920 17.28 3.99 26.39
CA SER A 920 16.90 2.66 26.86
C SER A 920 18.03 1.91 27.58
N ALA A 921 19.28 2.22 27.23
CA ALA A 921 20.47 1.66 27.87
C ALA A 921 20.89 2.40 29.15
N HIS A 922 20.32 3.58 29.42
CA HIS A 922 20.67 4.36 30.61
C HIS A 922 20.23 3.64 31.90
N PRO A 923 21.03 3.61 32.98
CA PRO A 923 20.68 2.88 34.21
C PRO A 923 19.35 3.29 34.83
N SER A 924 18.98 4.58 34.75
CA SER A 924 17.67 5.06 35.24
C SER A 924 16.50 4.44 34.47
N PHE A 925 16.68 4.10 33.19
CA PHE A 925 15.67 3.38 32.40
C PHE A 925 15.76 1.88 32.64
N SER A 926 16.94 1.28 32.43
CA SER A 926 17.11 -0.17 32.35
C SER A 926 16.84 -0.91 33.66
N LYS A 927 16.88 -0.22 34.80
CA LYS A 927 16.64 -0.80 36.14
C LYS A 927 15.31 -1.55 36.29
N ASP A 928 14.27 -1.17 35.54
CA ASP A 928 12.97 -1.86 35.57
C ASP A 928 12.62 -2.57 34.24
N THR A 929 13.56 -2.63 33.29
CA THR A 929 13.38 -3.39 32.03
C THR A 929 13.61 -4.87 32.30
N ILE A 930 12.64 -5.72 31.93
CA ILE A 930 12.74 -7.18 32.06
C ILE A 930 12.85 -7.90 30.70
N GLY A 931 12.70 -7.16 29.60
CA GLY A 931 12.90 -7.68 28.25
C GLY A 931 12.48 -6.69 27.17
N ASP A 932 12.84 -6.99 25.94
CA ASP A 932 12.44 -6.23 24.76
C ASP A 932 11.08 -6.73 24.25
N LEU A 933 10.28 -5.82 23.67
CA LEU A 933 9.04 -6.17 22.99
C LEU A 933 9.08 -5.79 21.51
N ILE A 934 9.47 -4.55 21.23
CA ILE A 934 9.61 -4.02 19.87
C ILE A 934 10.93 -3.24 19.84
N ARG A 935 11.95 -3.75 19.16
CA ARG A 935 13.30 -3.17 19.10
C ARG A 935 14.03 -3.61 17.82
N PRO A 936 14.91 -2.78 17.22
CA PRO A 936 15.76 -3.22 16.13
C PRO A 936 16.70 -4.36 16.56
N GLN A 937 17.06 -5.23 15.61
CA GLN A 937 17.95 -6.38 15.83
C GLN A 937 19.42 -5.98 16.12
N GLY A 938 19.75 -4.70 15.99
CA GLY A 938 21.07 -4.14 16.26
C GLY A 938 21.01 -2.61 16.33
N ASP A 939 22.16 -1.99 16.58
CA ASP A 939 22.33 -0.53 16.68
C ASP A 939 23.11 0.07 15.50
N SER A 940 23.40 -0.73 14.46
CA SER A 940 23.96 -0.23 13.20
C SER A 940 22.94 0.58 12.41
N ASP A 941 23.42 1.40 11.47
CA ASP A 941 22.55 2.22 10.62
C ASP A 941 21.64 1.36 9.77
N GLU A 942 22.16 0.24 9.26
CA GLU A 942 21.43 -0.73 8.47
C GLU A 942 20.34 -1.41 9.31
N ALA A 943 20.66 -1.85 10.53
CA ALA A 943 19.70 -2.52 11.42
C ALA A 943 18.57 -1.57 11.85
N ILE A 944 18.91 -0.31 12.18
CA ILE A 944 17.92 0.70 12.55
C ILE A 944 17.06 1.06 11.33
N LEU A 945 17.66 1.31 10.17
CA LEU A 945 16.90 1.69 8.98
C LEU A 945 15.99 0.56 8.53
N GLU A 946 16.45 -0.69 8.55
CA GLU A 946 15.61 -1.84 8.21
C GLU A 946 14.42 -1.97 9.16
N PHE A 947 14.66 -1.75 10.46
CA PHE A 947 13.58 -1.68 11.43
C PHE A 947 12.59 -0.55 11.12
N TRP A 948 13.07 0.63 10.70
CA TRP A 948 12.19 1.69 10.19
C TRP A 948 11.36 1.22 8.99
N ARG A 949 11.96 0.54 8.00
CA ARG A 949 11.21 0.06 6.83
C ARG A 949 10.11 -0.92 7.20
N GLN A 950 10.36 -1.79 8.17
CA GLN A 950 9.43 -2.82 8.65
C GLN A 950 8.29 -2.26 9.51
N PHE A 951 8.56 -1.22 10.31
CA PHE A 951 7.62 -0.76 11.34
C PHE A 951 7.09 0.66 11.15
N VAL A 952 7.56 1.41 10.14
CA VAL A 952 7.06 2.77 9.89
C VAL A 952 5.55 2.79 9.65
N SER A 953 4.89 3.77 10.25
CA SER A 953 3.48 4.09 10.05
C SER A 953 3.31 5.59 9.83
N SER A 954 2.17 5.97 9.26
CA SER A 954 1.73 7.37 9.19
C SER A 954 1.43 7.90 10.60
N THR A 955 1.64 9.20 10.82
CA THR A 955 1.15 9.91 12.01
C THR A 955 -0.19 10.62 11.72
N TRP A 956 -0.74 10.39 10.54
CA TRP A 956 -2.01 10.95 10.05
C TRP A 956 -2.01 12.49 10.03
N HIS A 957 -0.87 13.09 9.68
CA HIS A 957 -0.61 14.52 9.59
C HIS A 957 -0.58 15.03 8.14
N MET A 958 -1.31 14.35 7.24
CA MET A 958 -1.38 14.66 5.81
C MET A 958 -1.66 16.14 5.54
N ALA A 959 -0.85 16.77 4.70
CA ALA A 959 -0.95 18.19 4.31
C ALA A 959 -0.48 18.44 2.86
N GLY A 960 -0.77 19.64 2.34
CA GLY A 960 -0.09 20.19 1.17
C GLY A 960 -0.65 19.82 -0.21
N THR A 961 -1.70 19.01 -0.31
CA THR A 961 -2.27 18.52 -1.58
C THR A 961 -3.00 19.56 -2.42
N VAL A 962 -3.29 20.73 -1.87
CA VAL A 962 -3.86 21.90 -2.57
C VAL A 962 -3.12 23.16 -2.08
N LYS A 963 -1.79 23.07 -2.11
CA LYS A 963 -0.83 24.03 -1.51
C LYS A 963 -1.17 25.50 -1.79
N MET A 964 -1.06 26.34 -0.76
CA MET A 964 -1.08 27.80 -0.87
C MET A 964 0.28 28.37 -1.27
N GLY A 965 0.30 29.41 -2.10
CA GLY A 965 1.54 30.11 -2.45
C GLY A 965 1.33 31.43 -3.18
N ARG A 966 2.44 32.13 -3.41
CA ARG A 966 2.50 33.42 -4.13
C ARG A 966 1.97 33.29 -5.57
N PRO A 967 1.43 34.36 -6.19
CA PRO A 967 0.88 34.29 -7.54
C PRO A 967 1.78 33.67 -8.62
N ASP A 968 3.11 33.76 -8.45
CA ASP A 968 4.14 33.23 -9.34
C ASP A 968 4.65 31.82 -8.94
N ASP A 969 4.21 31.26 -7.81
CA ASP A 969 4.53 29.88 -7.39
C ASP A 969 3.78 28.88 -8.30
N PRO A 970 4.47 28.10 -9.15
CA PRO A 970 3.83 27.14 -10.06
C PRO A 970 3.22 25.94 -9.32
N ASP A 971 3.64 25.66 -8.09
CA ASP A 971 3.20 24.52 -7.30
C ASP A 971 2.04 24.86 -6.36
N ALA A 972 1.51 26.08 -6.43
CA ALA A 972 0.40 26.54 -5.62
C ALA A 972 -0.94 26.43 -6.35
N ALA A 973 -1.92 25.86 -5.67
CA ALA A 973 -3.29 25.68 -6.15
C ALA A 973 -4.26 26.75 -5.61
N VAL A 974 -3.95 27.34 -4.45
CA VAL A 974 -4.70 28.47 -3.88
C VAL A 974 -3.81 29.70 -3.66
N ASP A 975 -4.44 30.88 -3.62
CA ASP A 975 -3.78 32.12 -3.22
C ASP A 975 -3.77 32.31 -1.69
N ARG A 976 -3.12 33.38 -1.21
CA ARG A 976 -3.07 33.76 0.22
C ARG A 976 -4.42 34.07 0.87
N SER A 977 -5.47 34.22 0.06
CA SER A 977 -6.87 34.38 0.49
C SER A 977 -7.64 33.07 0.36
N PHE A 978 -6.98 31.91 0.22
CA PHE A 978 -7.59 30.58 0.09
C PHE A 978 -8.39 30.35 -1.21
N ARG A 979 -8.35 31.28 -2.17
CA ARG A 979 -9.12 31.16 -3.42
C ARG A 979 -8.44 30.18 -4.36
N VAL A 980 -9.21 29.28 -4.95
CA VAL A 980 -8.71 28.34 -5.96
C VAL A 980 -8.33 29.13 -7.21
N ARG A 981 -7.11 28.93 -7.70
CA ARG A 981 -6.59 29.70 -8.84
C ARG A 981 -7.43 29.46 -10.08
N ASN A 982 -7.71 30.54 -10.81
CA ASN A 982 -8.48 30.51 -12.06
C ASN A 982 -9.92 29.98 -11.92
N ILE A 983 -10.45 29.89 -10.69
CA ILE A 983 -11.84 29.51 -10.40
C ILE A 983 -12.45 30.56 -9.47
N GLU A 984 -13.65 31.04 -9.82
CA GLU A 984 -14.39 32.01 -9.02
C GLU A 984 -15.38 31.31 -8.07
N GLY A 985 -15.69 31.94 -6.93
CA GLY A 985 -16.69 31.43 -6.00
C GLY A 985 -16.29 30.19 -5.20
N LEU A 986 -14.99 29.85 -5.19
CA LEU A 986 -14.46 28.65 -4.54
C LEU A 986 -13.22 28.94 -3.68
N ARG A 987 -13.24 28.48 -2.44
CA ARG A 987 -12.07 28.42 -1.56
C ARG A 987 -11.79 27.01 -1.07
N VAL A 988 -10.56 26.79 -0.65
CA VAL A 988 -10.15 25.60 0.09
C VAL A 988 -9.54 26.03 1.41
N ALA A 989 -10.01 25.47 2.51
CA ALA A 989 -9.53 25.78 3.85
C ALA A 989 -9.53 24.52 4.71
N ASP A 990 -8.44 23.77 4.62
CA ASP A 990 -8.09 22.64 5.48
C ASP A 990 -6.57 22.38 5.40
N MET A 991 -6.07 21.27 5.96
CA MET A 991 -4.63 20.95 5.93
C MET A 991 -4.04 20.80 4.52
N SER A 992 -4.85 20.63 3.47
CA SER A 992 -4.38 20.57 2.07
C SER A 992 -3.69 21.84 1.62
N VAL A 993 -4.06 23.01 2.17
CA VAL A 993 -3.49 24.30 1.75
C VAL A 993 -2.16 24.62 2.42
N VAL A 994 -1.81 23.89 3.48
CA VAL A 994 -0.67 24.20 4.34
C VAL A 994 0.64 23.92 3.57
N PRO A 995 1.48 24.94 3.30
CA PRO A 995 2.71 24.77 2.53
C PRO A 995 3.87 24.21 3.37
N VAL A 996 3.84 24.44 4.69
CA VAL A 996 4.83 23.98 5.67
C VAL A 996 4.15 23.03 6.64
N LEU A 997 4.50 21.75 6.61
CA LEU A 997 4.00 20.81 7.62
C LEU A 997 4.53 21.26 9.00
N PRO A 998 3.66 21.63 9.95
CA PRO A 998 4.10 22.21 11.22
C PRO A 998 4.84 21.16 12.04
N ASN A 999 5.86 21.58 12.80
CA ASN A 999 6.60 20.76 13.76
C ASN A 999 5.76 20.51 15.02
N SER A 1000 4.59 19.91 14.84
CA SER A 1000 3.61 19.57 15.88
C SER A 1000 2.62 18.54 15.34
N HIS A 1001 1.68 18.13 16.20
CA HIS A 1001 0.48 17.42 15.78
C HIS A 1001 -0.47 18.41 15.09
N THR A 1002 -1.07 18.03 13.97
CA THR A 1002 -1.64 19.01 13.02
C THR A 1002 -3.02 19.55 13.38
N GLN A 1003 -3.64 19.10 14.48
CA GLN A 1003 -5.02 19.48 14.79
C GLN A 1003 -5.17 20.99 15.01
N VAL A 1004 -4.24 21.62 15.74
CA VAL A 1004 -4.31 23.06 16.04
C VAL A 1004 -4.18 23.87 14.75
N THR A 1005 -3.23 23.50 13.89
CA THR A 1005 -3.04 24.14 12.58
C THR A 1005 -4.27 24.03 11.69
N ALA A 1006 -5.01 22.91 11.76
CA ALA A 1006 -6.27 22.79 11.02
C ALA A 1006 -7.35 23.77 11.51
N TYR A 1007 -7.46 24.00 12.83
CA TYR A 1007 -8.33 25.06 13.36
C TYR A 1007 -7.84 26.45 12.94
N LEU A 1008 -6.53 26.70 12.96
CA LEU A 1008 -5.93 27.98 12.53
C LEU A 1008 -6.23 28.30 11.06
N VAL A 1009 -6.17 27.30 10.18
CA VAL A 1009 -6.56 27.45 8.77
C VAL A 1009 -8.01 27.91 8.66
N GLY A 1010 -8.93 27.23 9.36
CA GLY A 1010 -10.34 27.61 9.35
C GLY A 1010 -10.60 29.00 9.93
N ALA A 1011 -9.94 29.32 11.06
CA ALA A 1011 -10.00 30.63 11.71
C ALA A 1011 -9.52 31.74 10.76
N THR A 1012 -8.38 31.54 10.12
CA THR A 1012 -7.78 32.53 9.20
C THR A 1012 -8.66 32.72 7.96
N CYS A 1013 -9.19 31.64 7.37
CA CYS A 1013 -10.11 31.74 6.24
C CYS A 1013 -11.40 32.48 6.61
N ALA A 1014 -11.96 32.22 7.80
CA ALA A 1014 -13.12 32.95 8.29
C ALA A 1014 -12.85 34.45 8.44
N ASP A 1015 -11.70 34.84 8.99
CA ASP A 1015 -11.32 36.26 9.11
C ASP A 1015 -11.25 36.93 7.72
N VAL A 1016 -10.67 36.24 6.73
CA VAL A 1016 -10.61 36.71 5.33
C VAL A 1016 -12.00 36.88 4.73
N LEU A 1017 -12.90 35.91 4.92
CA LEU A 1017 -14.27 35.99 4.43
C LEU A 1017 -15.07 37.11 5.10
N ILE A 1018 -14.88 37.29 6.40
CA ILE A 1018 -15.54 38.35 7.18
C ILE A 1018 -15.10 39.72 6.67
N GLU A 1019 -13.80 39.93 6.46
CA GLU A 1019 -13.26 41.16 5.90
C GLU A 1019 -13.75 41.41 4.47
N GLU A 1020 -13.66 40.42 3.59
CA GLU A 1020 -13.99 40.60 2.17
C GLU A 1020 -15.49 40.77 1.87
N TYR A 1021 -16.37 40.28 2.75
CA TYR A 1021 -17.83 40.42 2.64
C TYR A 1021 -18.43 41.46 3.59
N ASP A 1022 -17.61 42.33 4.18
CA ASP A 1022 -18.02 43.39 5.11
C ASP A 1022 -18.90 42.88 6.27
N LEU A 1023 -18.57 41.70 6.81
CA LEU A 1023 -19.24 41.11 7.98
C LEU A 1023 -18.58 41.60 9.28
N SER A 1024 -19.28 41.49 10.40
CA SER A 1024 -18.75 41.89 11.72
C SER A 1024 -19.13 40.89 12.79
N TYR A 1025 -18.24 40.64 13.77
CA TYR A 1025 -18.60 39.82 14.94
C TYR A 1025 -19.66 40.52 15.78
N GLN A 1026 -20.59 39.75 16.36
CA GLN A 1026 -21.50 40.27 17.38
C GLN A 1026 -20.68 40.77 18.59
N VAL A 1027 -20.88 42.05 18.93
CA VAL A 1027 -20.24 42.73 20.08
C VAL A 1027 -20.85 42.29 21.39
#